data_AF-A0A0L7L4C3-F1
#
_entry.id   AF-A0A0L7L4C3-F1
#
_cell.length_a   1.000
_cell.length_b   1.000
_cell.length_c   1.000
_cell.angle_alpha   90.00
_cell.angle_beta   90.00
_cell.angle_gamma   90.00
#
_symmetry.space_group_name_H-M   'P 1'
#
loop_
_entity.id
_entity.type
_entity.pdbx_description
1 polymer ?
#
loop_
_entity_poly.entity_id
_entity_poly.type
_entity_poly.pdbx_seq_one_letter_code
_entity_poly.pdbx_strand_id
1 'polypeptide(L)'
;MSTSSLFVGAMLCLAMFACVESRVISDPHVSFIEHADHFGLGLKSEESSRLASVVPAAPAVVAHNSKPDPVVKPRSVCFFRVCYPREGAGADSAQRRRAGAAPACGLFADFKMAEDFSTLSHVSPLLTDERVGEALSNWFKQPVTFTHWEYISETGKGDSYLSQLIRIKIHGEAGTGPTHLQVILKNIPKSLSRRLTYRSDEFFKNEINFYEKVLPALLKFQSKKTVKDPFDKYAKLVFAFTDGIHDVLCLEDASLDNFGSAVRQEGIDWAHCKLSFKVLAQFHALSFAMKDQEPEKFNKIKDEVFETYYHERLWPWYERFWKRVCGIAVDAVEKEYPNSIYVEKVKQICVPETYKRMIDAATNTLSTGVISHGDCWTNNFLFKYDDATPIDAKIIDFQLSRCASPVLDISFMIYACTTQDLRDRHYNELLKYYYDVLSTQIREMGSDPDKVYSWDLFMSEIKRYSYFGLAFSFESTPFIVLAPEDAVNLEMEMAEDFSTLSHVSPLLTDERVGEALSNWFKQPVTFTHWEGDSYLSELIRIKIHGQAETGPTHLQVILKNIPRSLSRRLTYRSDEFFKNEINFYEKVLPALLKFQSKKTVKDPFDKYAKLVFAFTDGIHDVICLEDASLENFGSAVRQEGIDLTHCKLSFKVLAQFHALSFAMKDQEPELFSQIKDELFETYYHERLWPWYERFWERVGGIAVDAVEKEYPNSIYVEKVKQFCVPETYKRMIDAATNTLSTGVISHGDCWTNNFLFKYDDATPIDAKIIDFQLSRCASPVLDLSFMVYACTTQDLRDRHYDELLKYYYDVLSTQIREMGSDPDKVYSWDLFMSEIKRYSYFGLAFSFESTPFIVLAPEDAVNMEMEGDQKLNIDD
;
A
#
# COMPACT_ATOMS: atom_id res chain seq x y z
N MET A 1 -15.28 -27.05 -11.55
CA MET A 1 -14.33 -27.78 -10.69
C MET A 1 -12.94 -27.26 -11.04
N SER A 2 -12.66 -25.97 -10.83
CA SER A 2 -12.33 -25.27 -9.57
C SER A 2 -10.95 -25.67 -9.05
N THR A 3 -9.94 -24.91 -9.47
CA THR A 3 -8.55 -24.98 -9.01
C THR A 3 -8.06 -23.55 -8.81
N SER A 4 -8.32 -23.01 -7.63
CA SER A 4 -7.82 -21.72 -7.12
C SER A 4 -7.98 -21.74 -5.60
N SER A 5 -6.94 -21.47 -4.81
CA SER A 5 -7.02 -20.78 -3.49
C SER A 5 -5.72 -20.84 -2.67
N LEU A 6 -5.11 -19.66 -2.48
CA LEU A 6 -3.74 -19.27 -2.11
C LEU A 6 -3.50 -18.22 -0.95
N PHE A 7 -3.41 -18.57 0.34
CA PHE A 7 -2.77 -17.88 1.52
C PHE A 7 -3.63 -17.18 2.61
N VAL A 8 -3.72 -17.71 3.86
CA VAL A 8 -4.04 -16.92 5.09
C VAL A 8 -3.51 -17.59 6.38
N GLY A 9 -2.78 -16.85 7.24
CA GLY A 9 -2.66 -17.22 8.68
C GLY A 9 -1.61 -16.54 9.60
N ALA A 10 -0.55 -15.89 9.11
CA ALA A 10 0.47 -15.23 9.98
C ALA A 10 0.55 -13.71 9.77
N MET A 11 -0.62 -13.11 9.64
CA MET A 11 -0.80 -11.77 9.10
C MET A 11 -0.92 -10.67 10.16
N LEU A 12 -0.80 -10.99 11.45
CA LEU A 12 -0.65 -9.97 12.50
C LEU A 12 0.73 -9.29 12.50
N CYS A 13 1.77 -9.98 12.02
CA CYS A 13 3.10 -9.40 11.89
C CYS A 13 3.13 -8.31 10.81
N LEU A 14 2.67 -8.58 9.58
CA LEU A 14 2.94 -7.71 8.42
C LEU A 14 2.28 -6.32 8.45
N ALA A 15 1.16 -6.14 9.14
CA ALA A 15 0.50 -4.83 9.19
C ALA A 15 1.22 -3.77 10.05
N MET A 16 2.28 -4.16 10.76
CA MET A 16 3.10 -3.25 11.57
C MET A 16 4.39 -2.78 10.89
N PHE A 17 4.74 -3.24 9.67
CA PHE A 17 6.13 -3.22 9.18
C PHE A 17 6.50 -2.29 8.01
N ALA A 18 5.86 -1.14 7.84
CA ALA A 18 6.26 -0.18 6.81
C ALA A 18 6.81 1.12 7.40
N CYS A 19 8.03 1.11 7.93
CA CYS A 19 8.95 2.25 7.86
C CYS A 19 10.36 1.87 8.32
N VAL A 20 11.36 2.49 7.68
CA VAL A 20 12.82 2.44 7.95
C VAL A 20 13.54 1.25 7.29
N GLU A 21 14.08 1.46 6.08
CA GLU A 21 15.52 1.66 5.84
C GLU A 21 15.82 1.87 4.35
N SER A 22 16.75 2.80 4.09
CA SER A 22 17.35 3.04 2.78
C SER A 22 18.86 3.09 2.96
N ARG A 23 19.61 2.16 2.35
CA ARG A 23 20.93 2.37 1.74
C ARG A 23 21.44 1.09 1.07
N VAL A 24 22.13 1.30 -0.04
CA VAL A 24 22.60 0.33 -1.04
C VAL A 24 24.08 0.05 -0.81
N ILE A 25 24.52 -1.23 -0.82
CA ILE A 25 25.82 -1.66 -1.38
C ILE A 25 25.69 -3.05 -2.04
N SER A 26 26.34 -3.20 -3.19
CA SER A 26 26.28 -4.29 -4.18
C SER A 26 27.40 -5.35 -4.04
N ASP A 27 27.10 -6.61 -4.38
CA ASP A 27 27.76 -7.53 -5.37
C ASP A 27 27.87 -9.02 -4.90
N PRO A 28 27.76 -10.04 -5.78
CA PRO A 28 27.36 -11.42 -5.45
C PRO A 28 28.44 -12.51 -5.62
N HIS A 29 28.04 -13.75 -5.27
CA HIS A 29 28.57 -15.09 -5.62
C HIS A 29 29.26 -15.90 -4.50
N VAL A 30 28.73 -17.08 -4.17
CA VAL A 30 29.24 -18.44 -4.55
C VAL A 30 28.60 -19.53 -3.66
N SER A 31 28.39 -20.69 -4.28
CA SER A 31 27.68 -21.91 -3.88
C SER A 31 28.32 -22.82 -2.80
N PHE A 32 27.43 -23.40 -1.98
CA PHE A 32 27.27 -24.79 -1.49
C PHE A 32 28.45 -25.78 -1.35
N ILE A 33 28.51 -26.49 -0.21
CA ILE A 33 28.24 -27.97 -0.03
C ILE A 33 28.64 -28.48 1.40
N GLU A 34 27.68 -29.17 2.07
CA GLU A 34 27.75 -30.29 3.06
C GLU A 34 28.43 -30.14 4.46
N HIS A 35 28.02 -30.76 5.59
CA HIS A 35 27.00 -31.77 5.91
C HIS A 35 26.68 -31.74 7.44
N ALA A 36 25.49 -32.21 7.78
CA ALA A 36 24.95 -32.37 9.12
C ALA A 36 25.45 -33.62 9.84
N ASP A 37 25.86 -33.49 11.11
CA ASP A 37 26.00 -34.62 12.04
C ASP A 37 25.86 -34.24 13.53
N HIS A 38 24.81 -33.49 13.88
CA HIS A 38 24.51 -33.14 15.28
C HIS A 38 23.11 -33.53 15.79
N PHE A 39 22.28 -34.20 14.97
CA PHE A 39 20.89 -34.51 15.32
C PHE A 39 20.60 -35.99 15.62
N GLY A 40 21.60 -36.79 16.01
CA GLY A 40 21.34 -38.10 16.61
C GLY A 40 20.67 -39.13 15.70
N LEU A 41 21.00 -39.15 14.42
CA LEU A 41 20.56 -40.17 13.46
C LEU A 41 21.79 -40.92 12.97
N GLY A 42 22.13 -42.00 13.67
CA GLY A 42 23.34 -42.77 13.39
C GLY A 42 23.38 -43.33 11.98
N LEU A 43 24.40 -42.94 11.21
CA LEU A 43 24.86 -43.65 10.02
C LEU A 43 26.39 -43.67 10.03
N LYS A 44 26.95 -44.88 9.90
CA LYS A 44 28.39 -45.10 9.73
C LYS A 44 28.78 -44.84 8.28
N SER A 45 29.95 -44.22 8.12
CA SER A 45 30.63 -43.93 6.87
C SER A 45 31.01 -45.18 6.06
N GLU A 46 30.78 -45.14 4.75
CA GLU A 46 31.74 -45.61 3.75
C GLU A 46 31.32 -45.10 2.35
N GLU A 47 32.32 -44.80 1.50
CA GLU A 47 32.24 -44.31 0.11
C GLU A 47 32.21 -42.80 -0.14
N SER A 48 33.33 -42.14 0.14
CA SER A 48 33.73 -40.87 -0.50
C SER A 48 35.04 -41.04 -1.28
N SER A 49 34.95 -41.30 -2.59
CA SER A 49 35.97 -40.90 -3.59
C SER A 49 35.51 -41.18 -5.02
N ARG A 50 35.84 -40.25 -5.94
CA ARG A 50 35.44 -40.09 -7.36
C ARG A 50 34.22 -39.16 -7.49
N LEU A 51 34.27 -37.96 -8.06
CA LEU A 51 35.16 -37.39 -9.07
C LEU A 51 35.32 -35.88 -8.85
N ALA A 52 36.58 -35.44 -8.76
CA ALA A 52 36.99 -34.13 -9.25
C ALA A 52 37.61 -34.32 -10.64
N SER A 53 37.55 -33.28 -11.47
CA SER A 53 38.05 -33.15 -12.85
C SER A 53 37.09 -33.65 -13.94
N VAL A 54 36.62 -32.74 -14.81
CA VAL A 54 37.28 -32.32 -16.05
C VAL A 54 36.36 -31.31 -16.78
N VAL A 55 36.85 -30.09 -17.00
CA VAL A 55 36.39 -29.19 -18.06
C VAL A 55 37.13 -29.60 -19.35
N PRO A 56 36.47 -29.58 -20.53
CA PRO A 56 37.08 -28.78 -21.60
C PRO A 56 36.07 -28.01 -22.47
N ALA A 57 36.65 -27.01 -23.13
CA ALA A 57 36.09 -25.99 -23.99
C ALA A 57 35.37 -26.48 -25.26
N ALA A 58 34.59 -25.56 -25.83
CA ALA A 58 33.94 -25.62 -27.14
C ALA A 58 34.91 -25.79 -28.32
N PRO A 59 34.37 -26.17 -29.50
CA PRO A 59 34.56 -25.30 -30.66
C PRO A 59 33.30 -25.11 -31.52
N ALA A 60 33.29 -23.96 -32.20
CA ALA A 60 32.30 -23.52 -33.18
C ALA A 60 32.32 -24.30 -34.49
N VAL A 61 31.15 -24.53 -35.13
CA VAL A 61 31.04 -24.73 -36.59
C VAL A 61 29.74 -24.13 -37.15
N VAL A 62 29.98 -23.32 -38.19
CA VAL A 62 29.23 -22.73 -39.30
C VAL A 62 27.89 -23.36 -39.77
N ALA A 63 27.02 -22.44 -40.17
CA ALA A 63 25.75 -22.46 -40.92
C ALA A 63 25.46 -23.56 -41.97
N HIS A 64 24.16 -23.87 -42.12
CA HIS A 64 23.53 -24.11 -43.42
C HIS A 64 22.05 -23.65 -43.47
N ASN A 65 21.72 -22.96 -44.56
CA ASN A 65 20.40 -22.49 -44.99
C ASN A 65 19.49 -23.61 -45.52
N SER A 66 18.18 -23.53 -45.22
CA SER A 66 17.10 -23.89 -46.17
C SER A 66 15.75 -23.29 -45.75
N LYS A 67 15.16 -22.47 -46.64
CA LYS A 67 13.78 -21.92 -46.60
C LYS A 67 12.73 -22.96 -47.14
N PRO A 68 11.44 -22.63 -47.37
CA PRO A 68 10.34 -22.59 -46.39
C PRO A 68 9.08 -23.37 -46.89
N ASP A 69 7.96 -23.17 -46.18
CA ASP A 69 6.53 -23.38 -46.55
C ASP A 69 5.82 -24.69 -46.14
N PRO A 70 4.47 -24.70 -45.95
CA PRO A 70 3.50 -23.58 -46.03
C PRO A 70 2.49 -23.46 -44.85
N VAL A 71 1.98 -22.23 -44.70
CA VAL A 71 0.56 -21.85 -44.47
C VAL A 71 -0.34 -22.85 -43.72
N VAL A 72 -0.63 -22.54 -42.46
CA VAL A 72 -1.85 -23.00 -41.77
C VAL A 72 -2.78 -21.82 -41.60
N LYS A 73 -3.97 -21.92 -42.19
CA LYS A 73 -5.09 -20.97 -42.05
C LYS A 73 -5.50 -20.86 -40.57
N PRO A 74 -5.90 -19.68 -40.05
CA PRO A 74 -6.41 -19.56 -38.69
C PRO A 74 -7.77 -20.25 -38.59
N ARG A 75 -7.91 -21.13 -37.60
CA ARG A 75 -9.22 -21.54 -37.10
C ARG A 75 -9.79 -20.38 -36.28
N SER A 76 -10.89 -19.84 -36.76
CA SER A 76 -11.85 -19.07 -35.96
C SER A 76 -12.36 -19.90 -34.77
N VAL A 77 -12.46 -19.29 -33.57
CA VAL A 77 -13.69 -19.16 -32.74
C VAL A 77 -13.41 -19.08 -31.22
N CYS A 78 -13.86 -17.95 -30.65
CA CYS A 78 -14.50 -17.61 -29.36
C CYS A 78 -13.85 -17.82 -27.98
N PHE A 79 -13.79 -16.68 -27.26
CA PHE A 79 -13.76 -16.53 -25.80
C PHE A 79 -15.06 -16.99 -25.12
N PHE A 80 -14.92 -17.33 -23.83
CA PHE A 80 -15.92 -17.89 -22.94
C PHE A 80 -17.25 -17.12 -22.91
N ARG A 81 -18.32 -17.85 -23.19
CA ARG A 81 -19.71 -17.51 -22.94
C ARG A 81 -20.11 -18.24 -21.66
N VAL A 82 -20.35 -17.52 -20.55
CA VAL A 82 -21.07 -18.09 -19.41
C VAL A 82 -22.57 -17.92 -19.68
N CYS A 83 -23.21 -19.03 -20.08
CA CYS A 83 -24.67 -19.12 -20.17
C CYS A 83 -25.24 -19.44 -18.78
N TYR A 84 -26.06 -18.56 -18.22
CA TYR A 84 -27.09 -18.95 -17.25
C TYR A 84 -28.37 -19.32 -18.02
N PRO A 85 -29.05 -20.43 -17.68
CA PRO A 85 -30.31 -20.80 -18.32
C PRO A 85 -31.43 -19.85 -17.91
N ARG A 86 -32.08 -19.23 -18.89
CA ARG A 86 -33.42 -18.64 -18.77
C ARG A 86 -34.45 -19.75 -19.01
N GLU A 87 -35.13 -20.18 -17.98
CA GLU A 87 -36.47 -20.77 -18.12
C GLU A 87 -37.51 -19.69 -17.82
N GLY A 88 -38.45 -19.52 -18.75
CA GLY A 88 -39.55 -18.58 -18.64
C GLY A 88 -40.85 -19.28 -18.26
N ALA A 89 -41.61 -18.63 -17.39
CA ALA A 89 -43.08 -18.67 -17.28
C ALA A 89 -43.43 -17.37 -16.52
N GLY A 90 -44.17 -16.42 -17.07
CA GLY A 90 -45.60 -16.52 -17.40
C GLY A 90 -46.32 -15.50 -16.52
N ALA A 91 -47.00 -14.55 -17.14
CA ALA A 91 -47.72 -13.45 -16.49
C ALA A 91 -48.84 -13.94 -15.54
N ASP A 92 -49.07 -13.28 -14.40
CA ASP A 92 -50.40 -12.72 -14.07
C ASP A 92 -50.44 -11.79 -12.83
N SER A 93 -51.27 -10.76 -12.96
CA SER A 93 -52.13 -10.05 -12.01
C SER A 93 -51.79 -9.82 -10.50
N ALA A 94 -51.91 -8.53 -10.13
CA ALA A 94 -52.81 -8.00 -9.09
C ALA A 94 -52.61 -8.28 -7.57
N GLN A 95 -52.31 -7.17 -6.87
CA GLN A 95 -53.11 -6.57 -5.77
C GLN A 95 -53.41 -7.38 -4.46
N ARG A 96 -53.16 -6.67 -3.34
CA ARG A 96 -53.58 -6.90 -1.93
C ARG A 96 -52.64 -7.87 -1.15
N ARG A 97 -52.28 -7.69 0.13
CA ARG A 97 -52.95 -7.07 1.30
C ARG A 97 -51.95 -6.51 2.32
N ARG A 98 -52.34 -5.39 2.95
CA ARG A 98 -51.89 -4.94 4.28
C ARG A 98 -52.48 -5.84 5.39
N ALA A 99 -51.67 -6.18 6.38
CA ALA A 99 -51.96 -6.34 7.83
C ALA A 99 -50.71 -7.05 8.42
N GLY A 100 -50.05 -6.65 9.50
CA GLY A 100 -50.33 -5.70 10.56
C GLY A 100 -49.68 -6.27 11.82
N ALA A 101 -48.60 -5.65 12.30
CA ALA A 101 -48.12 -5.81 13.67
C ALA A 101 -47.23 -4.61 14.03
N ALA A 102 -47.66 -3.86 15.02
CA ALA A 102 -46.91 -2.84 15.75
C ALA A 102 -47.26 -3.02 17.24
N PRO A 103 -46.54 -2.40 18.20
CA PRO A 103 -45.12 -2.10 18.27
C PRO A 103 -44.50 -2.66 19.58
N ALA A 104 -43.18 -2.83 19.63
CA ALA A 104 -42.44 -2.87 20.90
C ALA A 104 -41.37 -1.77 20.85
N CYS A 105 -41.63 -0.72 21.61
CA CYS A 105 -40.78 0.45 21.77
C CYS A 105 -39.66 0.13 22.75
N GLY A 106 -38.42 0.55 22.46
CA GLY A 106 -37.33 0.50 23.43
C GLY A 106 -35.94 0.71 22.83
N LEU A 107 -35.53 1.98 22.73
CA LEU A 107 -34.14 2.45 22.76
C LEU A 107 -33.20 1.98 21.63
N PHE A 108 -33.41 2.50 20.42
CA PHE A 108 -32.31 2.82 19.50
C PHE A 108 -32.60 4.20 18.92
N ALA A 109 -31.94 5.23 19.47
CA ALA A 109 -31.86 6.52 18.83
C ALA A 109 -30.66 6.46 17.89
N ASP A 110 -30.96 6.43 16.59
CA ASP A 110 -29.98 6.60 15.52
C ASP A 110 -29.21 7.91 15.73
N PHE A 111 -27.89 7.84 15.96
CA PHE A 111 -27.00 8.98 15.73
C PHE A 111 -26.76 9.10 14.22
N LYS A 112 -27.76 9.61 13.48
CA LYS A 112 -27.49 10.31 12.22
C LYS A 112 -27.24 11.77 12.58
N MET A 113 -25.98 12.21 12.52
CA MET A 113 -25.66 13.63 12.47
C MET A 113 -26.49 14.25 11.34
N ALA A 114 -27.27 15.29 11.64
CA ALA A 114 -27.98 16.04 10.61
C ALA A 114 -26.94 16.75 9.73
N GLU A 115 -26.80 16.35 8.47
CA GLU A 115 -25.92 17.04 7.53
C GLU A 115 -26.41 18.50 7.36
N ASP A 116 -25.54 19.45 7.69
CA ASP A 116 -25.83 20.87 7.56
C ASP A 116 -25.63 21.32 6.11
N PHE A 117 -26.73 21.37 5.37
CA PHE A 117 -26.78 21.82 3.98
C PHE A 117 -26.81 23.35 3.83
N SER A 118 -26.72 24.12 4.92
CA SER A 118 -26.75 25.58 4.86
C SER A 118 -25.46 26.20 4.34
N THR A 119 -24.33 25.47 4.39
CA THR A 119 -23.02 25.94 3.94
C THR A 119 -22.20 24.82 3.29
N LEU A 120 -21.29 25.18 2.37
CA LEU A 120 -20.32 24.26 1.75
C LEU A 120 -18.97 24.24 2.47
N SER A 121 -18.79 25.04 3.53
CA SER A 121 -17.52 25.16 4.26
C SER A 121 -17.06 23.87 4.92
N HIS A 122 -17.97 22.94 5.22
CA HIS A 122 -17.63 21.61 5.73
C HIS A 122 -17.11 20.65 4.64
N VAL A 123 -17.37 20.96 3.35
CA VAL A 123 -16.83 20.21 2.21
C VAL A 123 -15.39 20.67 1.94
N SER A 124 -15.17 21.98 1.90
CA SER A 124 -13.84 22.60 1.91
C SER A 124 -13.93 23.96 2.62
N PRO A 125 -13.00 24.27 3.57
CA PRO A 125 -12.96 25.57 4.24
C PRO A 125 -12.86 26.77 3.29
N LEU A 126 -12.43 26.55 2.04
CA LEU A 126 -12.35 27.60 1.02
C LEU A 126 -13.71 27.96 0.41
N LEU A 127 -14.76 27.14 0.62
CA LEU A 127 -16.11 27.33 0.11
C LEU A 127 -16.99 28.12 1.09
N THR A 128 -16.57 29.35 1.41
CA THR A 128 -17.39 30.26 2.20
C THR A 128 -18.63 30.71 1.41
N ASP A 129 -19.74 30.98 2.10
CA ASP A 129 -20.99 31.42 1.49
C ASP A 129 -20.81 32.67 0.60
N GLU A 130 -19.91 33.58 1.00
CA GLU A 130 -19.54 34.76 0.21
C GLU A 130 -18.88 34.38 -1.12
N ARG A 131 -17.91 33.47 -1.09
CA ARG A 131 -17.19 33.00 -2.30
C ARG A 131 -18.10 32.22 -3.23
N VAL A 132 -18.96 31.36 -2.67
CA VAL A 132 -19.96 30.62 -3.46
C VAL A 132 -20.97 31.59 -4.06
N GLY A 133 -21.44 32.59 -3.30
CA GLY A 133 -22.32 33.65 -3.79
C GLY A 133 -21.69 34.50 -4.91
N GLU A 134 -20.42 34.86 -4.79
CA GLU A 134 -19.66 35.54 -5.84
C GLU A 134 -19.57 34.69 -7.11
N ALA A 135 -19.26 33.40 -6.97
CA ALA A 135 -19.20 32.47 -8.09
C ALA A 135 -20.56 32.32 -8.79
N LEU A 136 -21.66 32.17 -8.04
CA LEU A 136 -23.02 32.14 -8.59
C LEU A 136 -23.35 33.46 -9.30
N SER A 137 -22.96 34.59 -8.71
CA SER A 137 -23.19 35.91 -9.31
C SER A 137 -22.45 36.06 -10.64
N ASN A 138 -21.21 35.58 -10.69
CA ASN A 138 -20.40 35.54 -11.90
C ASN A 138 -20.98 34.57 -12.96
N TRP A 139 -21.58 33.45 -12.55
CA TRP A 139 -22.22 32.50 -13.45
C TRP A 139 -23.51 33.07 -14.07
N PHE A 140 -24.43 33.55 -13.22
CA PHE A 140 -25.72 34.09 -13.66
C PHE A 140 -25.66 35.53 -14.20
N LYS A 141 -24.49 36.19 -14.10
CA LYS A 141 -24.28 37.59 -14.51
C LYS A 141 -25.22 38.58 -13.82
N GLN A 142 -25.60 38.30 -12.58
CA GLN A 142 -26.42 39.13 -11.70
C GLN A 142 -26.09 38.85 -10.24
N PRO A 143 -26.36 39.74 -9.27
CA PRO A 143 -26.14 39.44 -7.86
C PRO A 143 -26.98 38.24 -7.41
N VAL A 144 -26.32 37.24 -6.83
CA VAL A 144 -26.91 36.03 -6.26
C VAL A 144 -26.31 35.80 -4.88
N THR A 145 -27.17 35.72 -3.87
CA THR A 145 -26.76 35.33 -2.51
C THR A 145 -26.92 33.83 -2.36
N PHE A 146 -25.86 33.12 -2.00
CA PHE A 146 -25.94 31.69 -1.69
C PHE A 146 -26.89 31.44 -0.50
N THR A 147 -27.63 30.33 -0.53
CA THR A 147 -28.62 30.01 0.51
C THR A 147 -28.43 28.63 1.14
N HIS A 148 -28.27 27.59 0.32
CA HIS A 148 -28.07 26.20 0.75
C HIS A 148 -27.62 25.37 -0.47
N TRP A 149 -27.25 24.11 -0.24
CA TRP A 149 -26.95 23.17 -1.31
C TRP A 149 -27.68 21.84 -1.10
N GLU A 150 -27.81 21.04 -2.15
CA GLU A 150 -28.40 19.71 -2.12
C GLU A 150 -27.36 18.70 -2.62
N TYR A 151 -27.17 17.61 -1.86
CA TYR A 151 -26.46 16.45 -2.35
C TYR A 151 -27.34 15.70 -3.37
N ILE A 152 -26.78 15.38 -4.54
CA ILE A 152 -27.50 14.60 -5.57
C ILE A 152 -26.99 13.16 -5.58
N SER A 153 -25.69 12.97 -5.81
CA SER A 153 -25.08 11.64 -5.86
C SER A 153 -23.55 11.73 -5.86
N GLU A 154 -22.90 10.61 -5.54
CA GLU A 154 -21.52 10.36 -5.97
C GLU A 154 -21.47 10.16 -7.50
N THR A 155 -20.30 10.38 -8.09
CA THR A 155 -20.03 10.02 -9.48
C THR A 155 -19.25 8.71 -9.52
N GLY A 156 -19.94 7.55 -9.44
CA GLY A 156 -19.41 6.21 -9.76
C GLY A 156 -18.12 5.73 -9.03
N LYS A 157 -18.15 4.53 -8.43
CA LYS A 157 -16.93 3.90 -7.90
C LYS A 157 -15.93 3.56 -9.03
N GLY A 158 -14.65 3.85 -8.83
CA GLY A 158 -13.56 3.44 -9.74
C GLY A 158 -13.20 4.41 -10.88
N ASP A 159 -13.74 5.63 -10.89
CA ASP A 159 -13.48 6.65 -11.92
C ASP A 159 -12.66 7.87 -11.42
N SER A 160 -12.29 7.89 -10.13
CA SER A 160 -11.70 9.07 -9.47
C SER A 160 -10.63 8.69 -8.44
N TYR A 161 -9.54 8.06 -8.87
CA TYR A 161 -8.47 7.61 -7.96
C TYR A 161 -7.71 8.77 -7.30
N LEU A 162 -7.74 9.98 -7.87
CA LEU A 162 -6.97 11.15 -7.43
C LEU A 162 -7.79 12.25 -6.74
N SER A 163 -9.12 12.15 -6.74
CA SER A 163 -10.05 13.15 -6.19
C SER A 163 -11.26 12.53 -5.50
N GLN A 164 -12.02 13.33 -4.75
CA GLN A 164 -13.39 13.03 -4.36
C GLN A 164 -14.33 13.84 -5.26
N LEU A 165 -15.22 13.16 -5.98
CA LEU A 165 -16.18 13.78 -6.90
C LEU A 165 -17.59 13.62 -6.37
N ILE A 166 -18.26 14.74 -6.13
CA ILE A 166 -19.68 14.76 -5.72
C ILE A 166 -20.50 15.60 -6.70
N ARG A 167 -21.69 15.11 -7.03
CA ARG A 167 -22.69 15.86 -7.78
C ARG A 167 -23.59 16.57 -6.78
N ILE A 168 -23.68 17.89 -6.91
CA ILE A 168 -24.46 18.74 -6.00
C ILE A 168 -25.30 19.75 -6.76
N LYS A 169 -26.32 20.30 -6.08
CA LYS A 169 -27.06 21.48 -6.53
C LYS A 169 -26.79 22.63 -5.57
N ILE A 170 -26.39 23.79 -6.09
CA ILE A 170 -26.12 24.98 -5.30
C ILE A 170 -27.28 25.96 -5.51
N HIS A 171 -27.92 26.40 -4.43
CA HIS A 171 -29.08 27.30 -4.47
C HIS A 171 -28.69 28.71 -4.04
N GLY A 172 -29.30 29.70 -4.69
CA GLY A 172 -29.16 31.09 -4.32
C GLY A 172 -30.40 31.92 -4.60
N GLU A 173 -30.47 33.10 -3.99
CA GLU A 173 -31.51 34.09 -4.22
C GLU A 173 -30.96 35.21 -5.11
N ALA A 174 -31.58 35.42 -6.26
CA ALA A 174 -31.30 36.56 -7.13
C ALA A 174 -32.38 37.63 -6.99
N GLY A 175 -32.13 38.85 -7.46
CA GLY A 175 -33.17 39.89 -7.52
C GLY A 175 -34.42 39.50 -8.33
N THR A 176 -34.31 38.47 -9.17
CA THR A 176 -35.40 37.89 -9.99
C THR A 176 -36.12 36.72 -9.33
N GLY A 177 -35.72 36.30 -8.13
CA GLY A 177 -36.24 35.14 -7.40
C GLY A 177 -35.21 34.02 -7.20
N PRO A 178 -35.67 32.84 -6.73
CA PRO A 178 -34.81 31.70 -6.44
C PRO A 178 -34.15 31.15 -7.71
N THR A 179 -32.86 30.83 -7.65
CA THR A 179 -32.10 30.19 -8.72
C THR A 179 -31.25 29.03 -8.17
N HIS A 180 -30.88 28.09 -9.03
CA HIS A 180 -30.00 26.98 -8.65
C HIS A 180 -29.10 26.54 -9.81
N LEU A 181 -27.97 25.92 -9.48
CA LEU A 181 -27.02 25.35 -10.44
C LEU A 181 -26.61 23.95 -9.99
N GLN A 182 -26.77 22.95 -10.86
CA GLN A 182 -26.26 21.61 -10.65
C GLN A 182 -24.85 21.47 -11.25
N VAL A 183 -23.93 20.95 -10.45
CA VAL A 183 -22.49 20.97 -10.71
C VAL A 183 -21.83 19.66 -10.29
N ILE A 184 -20.63 19.42 -10.83
CA ILE A 184 -19.69 18.42 -10.32
C ILE A 184 -18.63 19.15 -9.50
N LEU A 185 -18.54 18.79 -8.22
CA LEU A 185 -17.54 19.31 -7.30
C LEU A 185 -16.43 18.26 -7.14
N LYS A 186 -15.24 18.59 -7.63
CA LYS A 186 -14.01 17.82 -7.49
C LYS A 186 -13.22 18.40 -6.32
N ASN A 187 -13.11 17.63 -5.24
CA ASN A 187 -12.39 18.01 -4.02
C ASN A 187 -11.08 17.22 -3.92
N ILE A 188 -10.04 17.87 -3.43
CA ILE A 188 -8.80 17.17 -3.08
C ILE A 188 -9.11 16.12 -2.00
N PRO A 189 -8.67 14.84 -2.15
CA PRO A 189 -9.10 13.76 -1.27
C PRO A 189 -8.84 14.09 0.20
N LYS A 190 -9.77 13.86 1.14
CA LYS A 190 -9.53 14.25 2.55
C LYS A 190 -8.32 13.55 3.20
N SER A 191 -8.01 12.32 2.76
CA SER A 191 -6.85 11.55 3.24
C SER A 191 -5.53 12.20 2.83
N LEU A 192 -4.75 12.67 3.80
CA LEU A 192 -3.40 13.21 3.59
C LEU A 192 -2.48 12.17 2.95
N SER A 193 -2.57 10.90 3.36
CA SER A 193 -1.74 9.85 2.79
C SER A 193 -2.04 9.61 1.31
N ARG A 194 -3.32 9.68 0.92
CA ARG A 194 -3.71 9.66 -0.50
C ARG A 194 -3.16 10.87 -1.24
N ARG A 195 -3.26 12.07 -0.63
CA ARG A 195 -2.69 13.30 -1.23
C ARG A 195 -1.18 13.21 -1.43
N LEU A 196 -0.43 12.72 -0.45
CA LEU A 196 1.03 12.62 -0.53
C LEU A 196 1.49 11.51 -1.47
N THR A 197 0.86 10.33 -1.38
CA THR A 197 1.17 9.18 -2.24
C THR A 197 0.95 9.51 -3.70
N TYR A 198 -0.14 10.21 -4.00
CA TYR A 198 -0.49 10.56 -5.36
C TYR A 198 -0.12 12.00 -5.75
N ARG A 199 0.48 12.81 -4.88
CA ARG A 199 0.79 14.22 -5.15
C ARG A 199 -0.42 15.00 -5.68
N SER A 200 -1.57 14.81 -5.03
CA SER A 200 -2.86 15.37 -5.48
C SER A 200 -2.83 16.89 -5.62
N ASP A 201 -2.06 17.58 -4.78
CA ASP A 201 -1.86 19.02 -4.85
C ASP A 201 -1.27 19.46 -6.19
N GLU A 202 -0.30 18.73 -6.75
CA GLU A 202 0.27 19.05 -8.05
C GLU A 202 -0.76 18.89 -9.18
N PHE A 203 -1.58 17.83 -9.13
CA PHE A 203 -2.62 17.57 -10.13
C PHE A 203 -3.74 18.62 -10.10
N PHE A 204 -4.24 18.96 -8.91
CA PHE A 204 -5.25 19.99 -8.72
C PHE A 204 -4.74 21.35 -9.16
N LYS A 205 -3.53 21.74 -8.73
CA LYS A 205 -2.91 23.01 -9.13
C LYS A 205 -2.78 23.11 -10.65
N ASN A 206 -2.35 22.04 -11.32
CA ASN A 206 -2.18 22.03 -12.77
C ASN A 206 -3.53 22.15 -13.50
N GLU A 207 -4.56 21.41 -13.06
CA GLU A 207 -5.91 21.49 -13.62
C GLU A 207 -6.56 22.87 -13.40
N ILE A 208 -6.42 23.44 -12.21
CA ILE A 208 -6.92 24.79 -11.88
C ILE A 208 -6.22 25.85 -12.74
N ASN A 209 -4.89 25.79 -12.87
CA ASN A 209 -4.15 26.68 -13.76
C ASN A 209 -4.62 26.56 -15.21
N PHE A 210 -4.94 25.35 -15.67
CA PHE A 210 -5.49 25.14 -17.01
C PHE A 210 -6.82 25.90 -17.18
N TYR A 211 -7.79 25.68 -16.28
CA TYR A 211 -9.11 26.30 -16.39
C TYR A 211 -9.13 27.81 -16.12
N GLU A 212 -8.30 28.32 -15.20
CA GLU A 212 -8.31 29.74 -14.82
C GLU A 212 -7.45 30.61 -15.75
N LYS A 213 -6.38 30.06 -16.32
CA LYS A 213 -5.36 30.86 -17.02
C LYS A 213 -5.17 30.45 -18.47
N VAL A 214 -5.02 29.15 -18.74
CA VAL A 214 -4.65 28.65 -20.08
C VAL A 214 -5.85 28.62 -21.01
N LEU A 215 -6.90 27.90 -20.65
CA LEU A 215 -8.10 27.75 -21.47
C LEU A 215 -8.77 29.10 -21.79
N PRO A 216 -8.96 30.04 -20.83
CA PRO A 216 -9.54 31.34 -21.14
C PRO A 216 -8.70 32.15 -22.13
N ALA A 217 -7.37 32.04 -22.08
CA ALA A 217 -6.49 32.72 -23.02
C ALA A 217 -6.59 32.14 -24.44
N LEU A 218 -6.65 30.80 -24.56
CA LEU A 218 -6.86 30.11 -25.84
C LEU A 218 -8.24 30.45 -26.43
N LEU A 219 -9.30 30.45 -25.62
CA LEU A 219 -10.65 30.81 -26.06
C LEU A 219 -10.77 32.29 -26.44
N LYS A 220 -10.08 33.18 -25.70
CA LYS A 220 -9.98 34.61 -26.06
C LYS A 220 -9.19 34.83 -27.34
N PHE A 221 -8.22 33.98 -27.65
CA PHE A 221 -7.56 33.99 -28.95
C PHE A 221 -8.53 33.52 -30.05
N GLN A 222 -9.22 32.39 -29.84
CA GLN A 222 -10.21 31.84 -30.78
C GLN A 222 -11.34 32.84 -31.09
N SER A 223 -11.84 33.58 -30.10
CA SER A 223 -12.97 34.50 -30.28
C SER A 223 -12.67 35.69 -31.20
N LYS A 224 -11.39 35.94 -31.50
CA LYS A 224 -10.95 36.95 -32.49
C LYS A 224 -10.88 36.39 -33.91
N LYS A 225 -11.12 35.10 -34.10
CA LYS A 225 -10.97 34.38 -35.36
C LYS A 225 -12.33 34.02 -35.96
N THR A 226 -12.34 33.67 -37.24
CA THR A 226 -13.52 33.18 -37.94
C THR A 226 -13.34 31.68 -38.19
N VAL A 227 -13.82 30.87 -37.24
CA VAL A 227 -13.77 29.41 -37.30
C VAL A 227 -15.19 28.89 -37.47
N LYS A 228 -15.41 27.95 -38.39
CA LYS A 228 -16.76 27.42 -38.65
C LYS A 228 -17.26 26.54 -37.51
N ASP A 229 -16.34 25.76 -36.96
CA ASP A 229 -16.58 24.80 -35.89
C ASP A 229 -15.56 25.05 -34.75
N PRO A 230 -15.78 26.12 -33.96
CA PRO A 230 -14.86 26.51 -32.88
C PRO A 230 -14.79 25.43 -31.79
N PHE A 231 -13.66 25.34 -31.11
CA PHE A 231 -13.53 24.50 -29.93
C PHE A 231 -14.40 25.06 -28.79
N ASP A 232 -15.44 24.32 -28.43
CA ASP A 232 -16.34 24.57 -27.29
C ASP A 232 -16.62 23.28 -26.48
N LYS A 233 -15.79 22.26 -26.70
CA LYS A 233 -16.01 20.87 -26.27
C LYS A 233 -15.38 20.55 -24.92
N TYR A 234 -15.63 21.36 -23.90
CA TYR A 234 -15.08 21.23 -22.55
C TYR A 234 -16.15 21.45 -21.49
N ALA A 235 -15.93 20.97 -20.26
CA ALA A 235 -16.78 21.30 -19.11
C ALA A 235 -16.46 22.71 -18.60
N LYS A 236 -17.47 23.57 -18.49
CA LYS A 236 -17.27 24.95 -18.01
C LYS A 236 -16.90 24.99 -16.53
N LEU A 237 -15.88 25.79 -16.21
CA LEU A 237 -15.54 26.14 -14.84
C LEU A 237 -16.63 27.06 -14.24
N VAL A 238 -17.14 26.69 -13.07
CA VAL A 238 -17.97 27.57 -12.24
C VAL A 238 -17.09 28.37 -11.28
N PHE A 239 -16.24 27.67 -10.53
CA PHE A 239 -15.20 28.26 -9.67
C PHE A 239 -14.11 27.24 -9.36
N ALA A 240 -12.93 27.74 -8.98
CA ALA A 240 -11.83 26.95 -8.43
C ALA A 240 -11.21 27.70 -7.24
N PHE A 241 -10.68 26.96 -6.29
CA PHE A 241 -9.85 27.51 -5.22
C PHE A 241 -8.67 26.58 -4.96
N THR A 242 -7.49 27.16 -4.76
CA THR A 242 -6.26 26.41 -4.44
C THR A 242 -5.46 27.16 -3.37
N ASP A 243 -5.05 26.43 -2.34
CA ASP A 243 -4.09 26.84 -1.32
C ASP A 243 -3.02 25.75 -1.06
N GLY A 244 -3.10 24.62 -1.80
CA GLY A 244 -2.26 23.43 -1.66
C GLY A 244 -2.77 22.42 -0.63
N ILE A 245 -3.85 22.73 0.10
CA ILE A 245 -4.38 21.92 1.22
C ILE A 245 -5.88 21.61 1.04
N HIS A 246 -6.67 22.56 0.57
CA HIS A 246 -8.14 22.48 0.49
C HIS A 246 -8.66 22.66 -0.94
N ASP A 247 -7.79 22.37 -1.91
CA ASP A 247 -8.02 22.57 -3.33
C ASP A 247 -9.34 21.97 -3.81
N VAL A 248 -10.08 22.77 -4.57
CA VAL A 248 -11.41 22.44 -5.06
C VAL A 248 -11.63 23.01 -6.45
N LEU A 249 -12.27 22.22 -7.31
CA LEU A 249 -12.63 22.56 -8.68
C LEU A 249 -14.10 22.24 -8.89
N CYS A 250 -14.89 23.23 -9.31
CA CYS A 250 -16.32 23.09 -9.54
C CYS A 250 -16.65 23.29 -11.03
N LEU A 251 -17.17 22.25 -11.67
CA LEU A 251 -17.44 22.19 -13.11
C LEU A 251 -18.93 22.04 -13.40
N GLU A 252 -19.37 22.48 -14.57
CA GLU A 252 -20.75 22.24 -15.04
C GLU A 252 -21.03 20.73 -15.11
N ASP A 253 -22.24 20.31 -14.72
CA ASP A 253 -22.67 18.93 -14.89
C ASP A 253 -23.12 18.66 -16.33
N ALA A 254 -22.23 18.10 -17.13
CA ALA A 254 -22.50 17.79 -18.54
C ALA A 254 -23.62 16.75 -18.74
N SER A 255 -24.02 16.00 -17.70
CA SER A 255 -25.13 15.05 -17.81
C SER A 255 -26.48 15.74 -18.07
N LEU A 256 -26.61 17.02 -17.72
CA LEU A 256 -27.80 17.83 -18.01
C LEU A 256 -28.02 18.02 -19.52
N ASP A 257 -26.94 17.97 -20.31
CA ASP A 257 -26.98 18.07 -21.77
C ASP A 257 -27.02 16.69 -22.46
N ASN A 258 -27.21 15.61 -21.69
CA ASN A 258 -27.18 14.20 -22.08
C ASN A 258 -25.80 13.70 -22.54
N PHE A 259 -24.72 14.25 -21.98
CA PHE A 259 -23.39 13.66 -22.13
C PHE A 259 -23.13 12.62 -21.03
N GLY A 260 -22.47 11.52 -21.38
CA GLY A 260 -22.08 10.48 -20.42
C GLY A 260 -20.86 9.69 -20.90
N SER A 261 -20.24 8.95 -19.99
CA SER A 261 -19.06 8.14 -20.28
C SER A 261 -19.41 6.92 -21.14
N ALA A 262 -18.51 6.55 -22.05
CA ALA A 262 -18.57 5.24 -22.73
C ALA A 262 -18.03 4.13 -21.81
N VAL A 263 -18.41 2.88 -22.07
CA VAL A 263 -17.92 1.73 -21.31
C VAL A 263 -16.45 1.47 -21.66
N ARG A 264 -15.54 1.69 -20.71
CA ARG A 264 -14.08 1.61 -20.95
C ARG A 264 -13.58 0.21 -21.30
N GLN A 265 -14.20 -0.84 -20.74
CA GLN A 265 -13.77 -2.24 -20.92
C GLN A 265 -13.98 -2.75 -22.35
N GLU A 266 -14.93 -2.19 -23.09
CA GLU A 266 -15.25 -2.63 -24.45
C GLU A 266 -14.38 -1.95 -25.52
N GLY A 267 -13.64 -0.91 -25.13
CA GLY A 267 -13.00 0.01 -26.05
C GLY A 267 -14.00 0.88 -26.83
N ILE A 268 -13.49 1.89 -27.53
CA ILE A 268 -14.28 2.79 -28.36
C ILE A 268 -14.25 2.36 -29.83
N ASP A 269 -15.40 2.48 -30.50
CA ASP A 269 -15.53 2.18 -31.92
C ASP A 269 -15.04 3.33 -32.82
N TRP A 270 -15.18 3.15 -34.14
CA TRP A 270 -14.78 4.13 -35.14
C TRP A 270 -15.49 5.49 -35.00
N ALA A 271 -16.79 5.49 -34.65
CA ALA A 271 -17.56 6.73 -34.53
C ALA A 271 -17.13 7.54 -33.30
N HIS A 272 -16.92 6.86 -32.18
CA HIS A 272 -16.37 7.46 -30.96
C HIS A 272 -14.96 8.01 -31.20
N CYS A 273 -14.08 7.23 -31.84
CA CYS A 273 -12.74 7.69 -32.20
C CYS A 273 -12.82 8.99 -33.01
N LYS A 274 -13.63 9.04 -34.07
CA LYS A 274 -13.75 10.26 -34.87
C LYS A 274 -14.14 11.49 -34.04
N LEU A 275 -15.08 11.36 -33.10
CA LEU A 275 -15.45 12.48 -32.24
C LEU A 275 -14.31 12.90 -31.32
N SER A 276 -13.66 11.96 -30.62
CA SER A 276 -12.54 12.26 -29.73
C SER A 276 -11.37 12.91 -30.47
N PHE A 277 -11.02 12.40 -31.64
CA PHE A 277 -9.95 12.95 -32.48
C PHE A 277 -10.30 14.33 -33.05
N LYS A 278 -11.57 14.57 -33.37
CA LYS A 278 -12.04 15.90 -33.78
C LYS A 278 -11.87 16.91 -32.65
N VAL A 279 -12.30 16.56 -31.43
CA VAL A 279 -12.16 17.39 -30.22
C VAL A 279 -10.68 17.71 -29.94
N LEU A 280 -9.81 16.69 -29.95
CA LEU A 280 -8.36 16.88 -29.76
C LEU A 280 -7.74 17.74 -30.86
N ALA A 281 -8.11 17.53 -32.12
CA ALA A 281 -7.59 18.32 -33.23
C ALA A 281 -7.99 19.80 -33.12
N GLN A 282 -9.25 20.07 -32.74
CA GLN A 282 -9.73 21.43 -32.49
C GLN A 282 -8.98 22.10 -31.34
N PHE A 283 -8.76 21.36 -30.25
CA PHE A 283 -8.01 21.84 -29.09
C PHE A 283 -6.54 22.13 -29.42
N HIS A 284 -5.82 21.18 -30.03
CA HIS A 284 -4.41 21.35 -30.39
C HIS A 284 -4.19 22.47 -31.43
N ALA A 285 -5.14 22.68 -32.35
CA ALA A 285 -5.05 23.76 -33.32
C ALA A 285 -4.95 25.14 -32.67
N LEU A 286 -5.60 25.34 -31.51
CA LEU A 286 -5.54 26.61 -30.76
C LEU A 286 -4.10 26.96 -30.40
N SER A 287 -3.36 25.97 -29.90
CA SER A 287 -1.95 26.11 -29.53
C SER A 287 -1.08 26.45 -30.74
N PHE A 288 -1.21 25.71 -31.84
CA PHE A 288 -0.42 25.98 -33.05
C PHE A 288 -0.67 27.38 -33.59
N ALA A 289 -1.94 27.79 -33.70
CA ALA A 289 -2.28 29.10 -34.23
C ALA A 289 -1.87 30.24 -33.28
N MET A 290 -2.04 30.08 -31.97
CA MET A 290 -1.61 31.08 -31.00
C MET A 290 -0.09 31.18 -30.91
N LYS A 291 0.64 30.07 -31.04
CA LYS A 291 2.10 30.03 -31.06
C LYS A 291 2.69 30.74 -32.28
N ASP A 292 2.06 30.61 -33.45
CA ASP A 292 2.46 31.29 -34.67
C ASP A 292 2.19 32.81 -34.61
N GLN A 293 1.02 33.20 -34.08
CA GLN A 293 0.52 34.57 -34.20
C GLN A 293 0.73 35.44 -32.95
N GLU A 294 0.71 34.84 -31.76
CA GLU A 294 0.89 35.50 -30.46
C GLU A 294 1.93 34.75 -29.58
N PRO A 295 3.17 34.50 -30.07
CA PRO A 295 4.15 33.61 -29.44
C PRO A 295 4.50 33.98 -27.99
N GLU A 296 4.60 35.27 -27.67
CA GLU A 296 4.86 35.73 -26.30
C GLU A 296 3.74 35.34 -25.33
N LYS A 297 2.48 35.44 -25.78
CA LYS A 297 1.33 35.05 -24.95
C LYS A 297 1.20 33.54 -24.86
N PHE A 298 1.52 32.83 -25.95
CA PHE A 298 1.59 31.38 -25.92
C PHE A 298 2.63 30.91 -24.91
N ASN A 299 3.84 31.47 -24.93
CA ASN A 299 4.89 31.15 -23.96
C ASN A 299 4.44 31.40 -22.53
N LYS A 300 3.72 32.52 -22.27
CA LYS A 300 3.18 32.80 -20.94
C LYS A 300 2.22 31.70 -20.46
N ILE A 301 1.24 31.30 -21.27
CA ILE A 301 0.27 30.26 -20.84
C ILE A 301 0.90 28.87 -20.79
N LYS A 302 1.92 28.61 -21.62
CA LYS A 302 2.70 27.38 -21.63
C LYS A 302 3.41 27.16 -20.29
N ASP A 303 3.88 28.23 -19.66
CA ASP A 303 4.57 28.18 -18.38
C ASP A 303 3.61 28.13 -17.17
N GLU A 304 2.28 28.21 -17.38
CA GLU A 304 1.27 28.06 -16.30
C GLU A 304 0.96 26.57 -16.00
N VAL A 305 1.19 25.67 -16.96
CA VAL A 305 1.05 24.22 -16.79
C VAL A 305 2.42 23.55 -16.71
N PHE A 306 2.52 22.44 -15.98
CA PHE A 306 3.80 21.76 -15.76
C PHE A 306 3.64 20.24 -15.77
N GLU A 307 4.75 19.53 -16.00
CA GLU A 307 4.77 18.08 -16.05
C GLU A 307 4.65 17.47 -14.65
N THR A 308 3.51 16.81 -14.40
CA THR A 308 3.12 16.21 -13.12
C THR A 308 3.45 14.72 -13.03
N TYR A 309 3.81 14.06 -14.13
CA TYR A 309 3.90 12.60 -14.23
C TYR A 309 5.27 12.09 -14.73
N TYR A 310 5.76 12.61 -15.86
CA TYR A 310 6.99 12.18 -16.54
C TYR A 310 8.12 13.20 -16.38
N HIS A 311 8.72 13.27 -15.19
CA HIS A 311 9.83 14.18 -14.90
C HIS A 311 10.93 13.49 -14.08
N GLU A 312 12.20 13.89 -14.26
CA GLU A 312 13.34 13.26 -13.58
C GLU A 312 13.20 13.26 -12.04
N ARG A 313 12.75 14.39 -11.47
CA ARG A 313 12.41 14.53 -10.04
C ARG A 313 11.43 13.47 -9.49
N LEU A 314 10.66 12.82 -10.36
CA LEU A 314 9.61 11.87 -10.01
C LEU A 314 10.05 10.42 -10.14
N TRP A 315 11.21 10.14 -10.74
CA TRP A 315 11.68 8.77 -10.93
C TRP A 315 11.77 7.97 -9.62
N PRO A 316 12.27 8.50 -8.49
CA PRO A 316 12.31 7.74 -7.23
C PRO A 316 10.92 7.32 -6.73
N TRP A 317 9.91 8.16 -6.96
CA TRP A 317 8.51 7.87 -6.64
C TRP A 317 7.91 6.84 -7.62
N TYR A 318 8.30 6.92 -8.89
CA TYR A 318 7.67 6.20 -9.99
C TYR A 318 8.32 4.82 -10.31
N GLU A 319 9.60 4.62 -10.00
CA GLU A 319 10.37 3.43 -10.41
C GLU A 319 9.72 2.11 -9.97
N ARG A 320 9.15 2.07 -8.76
CA ARG A 320 8.50 0.87 -8.22
C ARG A 320 7.24 0.53 -9.03
N PHE A 321 6.41 1.53 -9.29
CA PHE A 321 5.20 1.38 -10.10
C PHE A 321 5.57 0.94 -11.52
N TRP A 322 6.58 1.58 -12.13
CA TRP A 322 7.09 1.23 -13.46
C TRP A 322 7.52 -0.24 -13.56
N LYS A 323 8.31 -0.73 -12.59
CA LYS A 323 8.73 -2.15 -12.55
C LYS A 323 7.53 -3.10 -12.48
N ARG A 324 6.50 -2.76 -11.69
CA ARG A 324 5.29 -3.59 -11.54
C ARG A 324 4.48 -3.64 -12.84
N VAL A 325 4.17 -2.50 -13.45
CA VAL A 325 3.41 -2.47 -14.71
C VAL A 325 4.18 -3.13 -15.85
N CYS A 326 5.50 -2.99 -15.86
CA CYS A 326 6.37 -3.69 -16.79
C CYS A 326 6.31 -5.21 -16.61
N GLY A 327 6.37 -5.71 -15.38
CA GLY A 327 6.24 -7.13 -15.08
C GLY A 327 4.90 -7.69 -15.57
N ILE A 328 3.80 -6.98 -15.30
CA ILE A 328 2.45 -7.34 -15.76
C ILE A 328 2.38 -7.36 -17.29
N ALA A 329 2.90 -6.33 -17.96
CA ALA A 329 2.89 -6.24 -19.42
C ALA A 329 3.71 -7.36 -20.07
N VAL A 330 4.90 -7.68 -19.53
CA VAL A 330 5.74 -8.79 -20.03
C VAL A 330 5.04 -10.13 -19.83
N ASP A 331 4.50 -10.40 -18.64
CA ASP A 331 3.77 -11.63 -18.34
C ASP A 331 2.53 -11.80 -19.24
N ALA A 332 1.75 -10.74 -19.45
CA ALA A 332 0.58 -10.77 -20.32
C ALA A 332 0.96 -11.09 -21.78
N VAL A 333 2.01 -10.47 -22.30
CA VAL A 333 2.49 -10.73 -23.67
C VAL A 333 3.11 -12.12 -23.81
N GLU A 334 3.84 -12.61 -22.80
CA GLU A 334 4.41 -13.96 -22.79
C GLU A 334 3.34 -15.05 -22.80
N LYS A 335 2.24 -14.85 -22.06
CA LYS A 335 1.10 -15.77 -22.02
C LYS A 335 0.33 -15.79 -23.34
N GLU A 336 0.05 -14.62 -23.92
CA GLU A 336 -0.76 -14.52 -25.14
C GLU A 336 0.05 -14.86 -26.41
N TYR A 337 1.33 -14.49 -26.45
CA TYR A 337 2.21 -14.66 -27.61
C TYR A 337 3.53 -15.36 -27.25
N PRO A 338 3.48 -16.61 -26.72
CA PRO A 338 4.67 -17.31 -26.26
C PRO A 338 5.67 -17.54 -27.41
N ASN A 339 6.96 -17.37 -27.11
CA ASN A 339 8.08 -17.54 -28.06
C ASN A 339 7.98 -16.65 -29.32
N SER A 340 7.32 -15.50 -29.23
CA SER A 340 7.16 -14.55 -30.33
C SER A 340 8.16 -13.39 -30.25
N ILE A 341 8.32 -12.69 -31.38
CA ILE A 341 9.06 -11.42 -31.42
C ILE A 341 8.45 -10.34 -30.52
N TYR A 342 7.18 -10.49 -30.10
CA TYR A 342 6.49 -9.51 -29.26
C TYR A 342 6.98 -9.56 -27.81
N VAL A 343 7.33 -10.74 -27.31
CA VAL A 343 7.95 -10.92 -25.98
C VAL A 343 9.28 -10.17 -25.90
N GLU A 344 10.14 -10.35 -26.90
CA GLU A 344 11.42 -9.64 -26.96
C GLU A 344 11.23 -8.12 -27.09
N LYS A 345 10.26 -7.69 -27.88
CA LYS A 345 9.96 -6.25 -28.04
C LYS A 345 9.40 -5.62 -26.78
N VAL A 346 8.49 -6.29 -26.06
CA VAL A 346 7.95 -5.74 -24.80
C VAL A 346 9.05 -5.67 -23.75
N LYS A 347 9.93 -6.67 -23.64
CA LYS A 347 11.10 -6.65 -22.74
C LYS A 347 12.04 -5.47 -23.05
N GLN A 348 12.22 -5.10 -24.32
CA GLN A 348 13.01 -3.92 -24.71
C GLN A 348 12.35 -2.57 -24.38
N ILE A 349 11.03 -2.55 -24.20
CA ILE A 349 10.28 -1.35 -23.77
C ILE A 349 10.18 -1.32 -22.23
N CYS A 350 10.08 -2.47 -21.58
CA CYS A 350 9.93 -2.63 -20.14
C CYS A 350 11.27 -2.49 -19.38
N VAL A 351 11.96 -1.38 -19.61
CA VAL A 351 13.24 -1.03 -18.98
C VAL A 351 13.19 0.41 -18.42
N PRO A 352 13.97 0.75 -17.37
CA PRO A 352 14.03 2.11 -16.82
C PRO A 352 14.35 3.20 -17.85
N GLU A 353 15.14 2.88 -18.88
CA GLU A 353 15.51 3.81 -19.95
C GLU A 353 14.30 4.28 -20.75
N THR A 354 13.22 3.50 -20.81
CA THR A 354 11.98 3.93 -21.45
C THR A 354 11.35 5.11 -20.72
N TYR A 355 11.36 5.11 -19.38
CA TYR A 355 10.86 6.25 -18.62
C TYR A 355 11.66 7.53 -18.91
N LYS A 356 12.99 7.42 -19.04
CA LYS A 356 13.83 8.56 -19.48
C LYS A 356 13.43 9.08 -20.85
N ARG A 357 13.17 8.18 -21.82
CA ARG A 357 12.65 8.57 -23.13
C ARG A 357 11.27 9.25 -23.02
N MET A 358 10.39 8.77 -22.15
CA MET A 358 9.08 9.40 -21.90
C MET A 358 9.23 10.80 -21.31
N ILE A 359 10.16 11.02 -20.37
CA ILE A 359 10.53 12.37 -19.89
C ILE A 359 10.94 13.26 -21.06
N ASP A 360 11.83 12.77 -21.93
CA ASP A 360 12.26 13.54 -23.11
C ASP A 360 11.09 13.87 -24.05
N ALA A 361 10.18 12.94 -24.29
CA ALA A 361 9.02 13.18 -25.13
C ALA A 361 8.08 14.24 -24.53
N ALA A 362 7.86 14.17 -23.22
CA ALA A 362 6.96 15.06 -22.48
C ALA A 362 7.54 16.47 -22.25
N THR A 363 8.87 16.61 -22.17
CA THR A 363 9.51 17.88 -21.77
C THR A 363 10.33 18.55 -22.89
N ASN A 364 10.86 17.80 -23.86
CA ASN A 364 11.80 18.30 -24.88
C ASN A 364 11.19 18.45 -26.29
N THR A 365 9.87 18.60 -26.39
CA THR A 365 9.14 18.78 -27.66
C THR A 365 8.75 20.23 -27.94
N LEU A 366 9.34 21.21 -27.26
CA LEU A 366 8.92 22.62 -27.26
C LEU A 366 8.76 23.28 -28.63
N SER A 367 9.53 22.89 -29.66
CA SER A 367 9.41 23.46 -31.01
C SER A 367 8.08 23.11 -31.68
N THR A 368 7.61 21.88 -31.51
CA THR A 368 6.35 21.35 -32.06
C THR A 368 5.26 21.16 -31.00
N GLY A 369 5.58 21.52 -29.76
CA GLY A 369 4.70 21.36 -28.61
C GLY A 369 3.47 22.25 -28.68
N VAL A 370 2.36 21.67 -28.25
CA VAL A 370 1.06 22.28 -28.01
C VAL A 370 0.69 22.08 -26.55
N ILE A 371 -0.24 22.87 -26.02
CA ILE A 371 -0.92 22.50 -24.78
C ILE A 371 -1.72 21.23 -25.08
N SER A 372 -1.20 20.09 -24.65
CA SER A 372 -1.82 18.77 -24.77
C SER A 372 -2.67 18.50 -23.55
N HIS A 373 -3.69 17.65 -23.70
CA HIS A 373 -4.52 17.21 -22.59
C HIS A 373 -3.74 16.32 -21.62
N GLY A 374 -2.88 15.44 -22.15
CA GLY A 374 -1.96 14.62 -21.38
C GLY A 374 -2.55 13.32 -20.83
N ASP A 375 -3.87 13.22 -20.66
CA ASP A 375 -4.56 12.01 -20.15
C ASP A 375 -5.72 11.55 -21.06
N CYS A 376 -5.43 11.29 -22.34
CA CYS A 376 -6.46 11.03 -23.36
C CYS A 376 -6.96 9.57 -23.40
N TRP A 377 -7.62 9.11 -22.35
CA TRP A 377 -8.30 7.81 -22.33
C TRP A 377 -9.83 7.94 -22.30
N THR A 378 -10.57 6.85 -22.56
CA THR A 378 -12.03 6.87 -22.79
C THR A 378 -12.84 7.60 -21.72
N ASN A 379 -12.46 7.45 -20.43
CA ASN A 379 -13.20 8.04 -19.32
C ASN A 379 -13.16 9.58 -19.30
N ASN A 380 -12.15 10.19 -19.92
CA ASN A 380 -12.00 11.63 -20.00
C ASN A 380 -12.75 12.24 -21.21
N PHE A 381 -13.52 11.42 -21.94
CA PHE A 381 -14.41 11.84 -23.01
C PHE A 381 -15.86 11.49 -22.68
N LEU A 382 -16.68 12.50 -22.50
CA LEU A 382 -18.12 12.35 -22.34
C LEU A 382 -18.79 12.44 -23.71
N PHE A 383 -19.59 11.45 -24.08
CA PHE A 383 -20.27 11.35 -25.38
C PHE A 383 -21.76 11.61 -25.24
N LYS A 384 -22.33 12.23 -26.27
CA LYS A 384 -23.78 12.39 -26.44
C LYS A 384 -24.26 11.47 -27.55
N TYR A 385 -25.41 10.83 -27.35
CA TYR A 385 -25.93 9.80 -28.24
C TYR A 385 -27.27 10.19 -28.87
N ASP A 386 -27.47 9.74 -30.12
CA ASP A 386 -28.76 9.66 -30.81
C ASP A 386 -28.96 8.21 -31.24
N ASP A 387 -29.96 7.52 -30.70
CA ASP A 387 -30.24 6.08 -30.91
C ASP A 387 -28.97 5.20 -30.90
N ALA A 388 -28.16 5.34 -29.84
CA ALA A 388 -26.86 4.68 -29.61
C ALA A 388 -25.69 5.08 -30.52
N THR A 389 -25.89 5.99 -31.47
CA THR A 389 -24.79 6.57 -32.26
C THR A 389 -24.22 7.78 -31.54
N PRO A 390 -22.90 7.87 -31.28
CA PRO A 390 -22.33 9.05 -30.67
C PRO A 390 -22.34 10.20 -31.69
N ILE A 391 -22.87 11.35 -31.29
CA ILE A 391 -23.05 12.54 -32.15
C ILE A 391 -22.23 13.75 -31.71
N ASP A 392 -21.80 13.79 -30.45
CA ASP A 392 -20.97 14.86 -29.90
C ASP A 392 -20.10 14.34 -28.75
N ALA A 393 -19.01 15.04 -28.43
CA ALA A 393 -18.14 14.70 -27.32
C ALA A 393 -17.61 15.95 -26.60
N LYS A 394 -17.47 15.88 -25.27
CA LYS A 394 -16.76 16.85 -24.42
C LYS A 394 -15.55 16.18 -23.78
N ILE A 395 -14.45 16.90 -23.67
CA ILE A 395 -13.25 16.46 -22.93
C ILE A 395 -13.23 17.06 -21.52
N ILE A 396 -12.80 16.28 -20.54
CA ILE A 396 -12.71 16.63 -19.11
C ILE A 396 -11.40 16.13 -18.51
N ASP A 397 -11.08 16.56 -17.28
CA ASP A 397 -9.91 16.14 -16.50
C ASP A 397 -8.54 16.50 -17.10
N PHE A 398 -8.20 17.80 -17.00
CA PHE A 398 -6.97 18.37 -17.57
C PHE A 398 -5.76 18.29 -16.63
N GLN A 399 -5.77 17.40 -15.63
CA GLN A 399 -4.74 17.33 -14.58
C GLN A 399 -3.32 17.00 -15.08
N LEU A 400 -3.20 16.31 -16.22
CA LEU A 400 -1.92 16.00 -16.87
C LEU A 400 -1.55 16.98 -18.01
N SER A 401 -2.24 18.12 -18.10
CA SER A 401 -1.98 19.11 -19.15
C SER A 401 -0.53 19.60 -19.10
N ARG A 402 0.07 19.72 -20.27
CA ARG A 402 1.48 20.07 -20.46
C ARG A 402 1.71 20.62 -21.85
N CYS A 403 2.89 21.19 -22.11
CA CYS A 403 3.28 21.54 -23.47
C CYS A 403 4.15 20.45 -24.09
N ALA A 404 3.55 19.59 -24.90
CA ALA A 404 4.21 18.46 -25.54
C ALA A 404 3.72 18.22 -26.98
N SER A 405 4.35 17.29 -27.70
CA SER A 405 3.88 16.89 -29.04
C SER A 405 2.43 16.38 -28.97
N PRO A 406 1.54 16.77 -29.90
CA PRO A 406 0.15 16.29 -29.93
C PRO A 406 0.06 14.77 -30.15
N VAL A 407 1.15 14.14 -30.61
CA VAL A 407 1.22 12.69 -30.81
C VAL A 407 1.11 11.91 -29.50
N LEU A 408 1.49 12.49 -28.35
CA LEU A 408 1.40 11.78 -27.08
C LEU A 408 -0.07 11.45 -26.75
N ASP A 409 -0.96 12.43 -26.86
CA ASP A 409 -2.41 12.27 -26.67
C ASP A 409 -3.02 11.28 -27.68
N ILE A 410 -2.67 11.44 -28.96
CA ILE A 410 -3.19 10.59 -30.04
C ILE A 410 -2.77 9.13 -29.86
N SER A 411 -1.49 8.90 -29.63
CA SER A 411 -0.95 7.54 -29.52
C SER A 411 -1.47 6.83 -28.28
N PHE A 412 -1.58 7.53 -27.16
CA PHE A 412 -2.17 6.97 -25.94
C PHE A 412 -3.62 6.57 -26.15
N MET A 413 -4.46 7.45 -26.71
CA MET A 413 -5.85 7.13 -27.01
C MET A 413 -5.99 5.91 -27.94
N ILE A 414 -5.18 5.82 -29.00
CA ILE A 414 -5.24 4.68 -29.91
C ILE A 414 -4.90 3.39 -29.18
N TYR A 415 -3.82 3.34 -28.43
CA TYR A 415 -3.35 2.09 -27.83
C TYR A 415 -4.14 1.67 -26.59
N ALA A 416 -4.60 2.62 -25.78
CA ALA A 416 -5.36 2.34 -24.57
C ALA A 416 -6.85 2.08 -24.84
N CYS A 417 -7.46 2.74 -25.84
CA CYS A 417 -8.92 2.79 -25.95
C CYS A 417 -9.51 1.98 -27.11
N THR A 418 -8.70 1.48 -28.05
CA THR A 418 -9.24 0.80 -29.24
C THR A 418 -8.96 -0.70 -29.24
N THR A 419 -9.77 -1.45 -29.97
CA THR A 419 -9.50 -2.87 -30.22
C THR A 419 -8.42 -3.05 -31.29
N GLN A 420 -7.77 -4.21 -31.30
CA GLN A 420 -6.81 -4.55 -32.35
C GLN A 420 -7.43 -4.51 -33.75
N ASP A 421 -8.64 -5.06 -33.91
CA ASP A 421 -9.33 -5.09 -35.22
C ASP A 421 -9.58 -3.68 -35.78
N LEU A 422 -9.96 -2.73 -34.92
CA LEU A 422 -10.11 -1.33 -35.33
C LEU A 422 -8.78 -0.74 -35.79
N ARG A 423 -7.69 -0.97 -35.05
CA ARG A 423 -6.36 -0.49 -35.44
C ARG A 423 -5.90 -1.10 -36.76
N ASP A 424 -6.05 -2.41 -36.94
CA ASP A 424 -5.62 -3.11 -38.16
C ASP A 424 -6.34 -2.58 -39.41
N ARG A 425 -7.61 -2.18 -39.27
CA ARG A 425 -8.41 -1.63 -40.39
C ARG A 425 -8.24 -0.14 -40.60
N HIS A 426 -8.17 0.64 -39.51
CA HIS A 426 -8.43 2.08 -39.56
C HIS A 426 -7.33 2.97 -38.99
N TYR A 427 -6.18 2.43 -38.54
CA TYR A 427 -5.12 3.23 -37.91
C TYR A 427 -4.69 4.44 -38.76
N ASN A 428 -4.36 4.22 -40.04
CA ASN A 428 -3.94 5.31 -40.94
C ASN A 428 -5.08 6.29 -41.22
N GLU A 429 -6.33 5.80 -41.28
CA GLU A 429 -7.50 6.64 -41.51
C GLU A 429 -7.79 7.55 -40.31
N LEU A 430 -7.60 7.06 -39.07
CA LEU A 430 -7.69 7.88 -37.85
C LEU A 430 -6.65 8.99 -37.85
N LEU A 431 -5.38 8.66 -38.13
CA LEU A 431 -4.29 9.65 -38.16
C LEU A 431 -4.54 10.71 -39.24
N LYS A 432 -5.00 10.29 -40.42
CA LYS A 432 -5.33 11.21 -41.51
C LYS A 432 -6.52 12.10 -41.14
N TYR A 433 -7.57 11.52 -40.57
CA TYR A 433 -8.75 12.26 -40.13
C TYR A 433 -8.42 13.33 -39.09
N TYR A 434 -7.65 12.97 -38.06
CA TYR A 434 -7.15 13.91 -37.07
C TYR A 434 -6.42 15.09 -37.71
N TYR A 435 -5.47 14.81 -38.59
CA TYR A 435 -4.66 15.84 -39.22
C TYR A 435 -5.47 16.73 -40.16
N ASP A 436 -6.45 16.18 -40.86
CA ASP A 436 -7.34 16.95 -41.74
C ASP A 436 -8.20 17.93 -40.94
N VAL A 437 -8.71 17.53 -39.77
CA VAL A 437 -9.40 18.44 -38.85
C VAL A 437 -8.43 19.49 -38.29
N LEU A 438 -7.25 19.07 -37.82
CA LEU A 438 -6.23 19.95 -37.24
C LEU A 438 -5.80 21.03 -38.24
N SER A 439 -5.41 20.63 -39.45
CA SER A 439 -4.95 21.53 -40.51
C SER A 439 -6.05 22.48 -40.99
N THR A 440 -7.31 22.02 -41.02
CA THR A 440 -8.45 22.88 -41.32
C THR A 440 -8.63 23.95 -40.25
N GLN A 441 -8.61 23.57 -38.96
CA GLN A 441 -8.76 24.52 -37.84
C GLN A 441 -7.62 25.54 -37.80
N ILE A 442 -6.37 25.10 -38.00
CA ILE A 442 -5.20 25.99 -38.08
C ILE A 442 -5.39 27.04 -39.20
N ARG A 443 -5.86 26.59 -40.37
CA ARG A 443 -6.12 27.45 -41.54
C ARG A 443 -7.26 28.43 -41.29
N GLU A 444 -8.36 27.98 -40.69
CA GLU A 444 -9.50 28.83 -40.34
C GLU A 444 -9.13 29.90 -39.29
N MET A 445 -8.18 29.60 -38.40
CA MET A 445 -7.62 30.58 -37.46
C MET A 445 -6.56 31.51 -38.07
N GLY A 446 -6.22 31.33 -39.35
CA GLY A 446 -5.36 32.23 -40.11
C GLY A 446 -3.86 31.88 -40.13
N SER A 447 -3.49 30.65 -39.75
CA SER A 447 -2.09 30.18 -39.84
C SER A 447 -1.93 29.15 -40.96
N ASP A 448 -0.68 28.90 -41.38
CA ASP A 448 -0.37 27.95 -42.45
C ASP A 448 0.02 26.58 -41.86
N PRO A 449 -0.83 25.53 -41.97
CA PRO A 449 -0.53 24.22 -41.40
C PRO A 449 0.75 23.60 -41.97
N ASP A 450 1.09 23.87 -43.24
CA ASP A 450 2.31 23.32 -43.85
C ASP A 450 3.59 23.95 -43.29
N LYS A 451 3.49 25.13 -42.67
CA LYS A 451 4.60 25.80 -41.98
C LYS A 451 4.69 25.45 -40.51
N VAL A 452 3.55 25.44 -39.81
CA VAL A 452 3.54 25.25 -38.35
C VAL A 452 3.59 23.77 -37.97
N TYR A 453 2.93 22.89 -38.73
CA TYR A 453 2.88 21.46 -38.45
C TYR A 453 2.44 20.64 -39.68
N SER A 454 3.36 20.41 -40.62
CA SER A 454 3.07 19.71 -41.88
C SER A 454 2.72 18.23 -41.66
N TRP A 455 2.09 17.60 -42.65
CA TRP A 455 1.76 16.17 -42.60
C TRP A 455 3.01 15.30 -42.45
N ASP A 456 4.09 15.66 -43.14
CA ASP A 456 5.36 14.94 -43.05
C ASP A 456 5.97 15.05 -41.65
N LEU A 457 5.89 16.24 -41.03
CA LEU A 457 6.34 16.45 -39.66
C LEU A 457 5.49 15.64 -38.68
N PHE A 458 4.16 15.70 -38.80
CA PHE A 458 3.24 14.89 -37.99
C PHE A 458 3.56 13.38 -38.09
N MET A 459 3.71 12.85 -39.30
CA MET A 459 4.03 11.44 -39.51
C MET A 459 5.44 11.07 -39.01
N SER A 460 6.39 12.01 -39.04
CA SER A 460 7.70 11.82 -38.43
C SER A 460 7.61 11.74 -36.90
N GLU A 461 6.76 12.55 -36.28
CA GLU A 461 6.51 12.53 -34.84
C GLU A 461 5.72 11.30 -34.40
N ILE A 462 4.76 10.81 -35.22
CA ILE A 462 4.10 9.51 -35.01
C ILE A 462 5.15 8.41 -34.88
N LYS A 463 6.08 8.31 -35.84
CA LYS A 463 7.17 7.32 -35.78
C LYS A 463 8.08 7.50 -34.56
N ARG A 464 8.30 8.74 -34.14
CA ARG A 464 9.22 9.07 -33.04
C ARG A 464 8.61 8.83 -31.66
N TYR A 465 7.32 9.13 -31.48
CA TYR A 465 6.71 9.22 -30.15
C TYR A 465 5.61 8.19 -29.87
N SER A 466 5.15 7.40 -30.84
CA SER A 466 4.09 6.40 -30.57
C SER A 466 4.46 5.35 -29.50
N TYR A 467 5.74 5.12 -29.22
CA TYR A 467 6.14 4.27 -28.09
C TYR A 467 5.64 4.81 -26.74
N PHE A 468 5.43 6.13 -26.61
CA PHE A 468 4.90 6.76 -25.41
C PHE A 468 3.49 6.28 -25.14
N GLY A 469 2.61 6.31 -26.16
CA GLY A 469 1.24 5.82 -26.00
C GLY A 469 1.19 4.34 -25.64
N LEU A 470 2.10 3.52 -26.17
CA LEU A 470 2.21 2.11 -25.80
C LEU A 470 2.68 1.94 -24.34
N ALA A 471 3.73 2.66 -23.94
CA ALA A 471 4.23 2.64 -22.57
C ALA A 471 3.16 3.11 -21.57
N PHE A 472 2.49 4.22 -21.85
CA PHE A 472 1.42 4.73 -20.99
C PHE A 472 0.21 3.79 -20.96
N SER A 473 -0.06 3.05 -22.06
CA SER A 473 -1.10 2.02 -22.04
C SER A 473 -0.81 0.84 -21.12
N PHE A 474 0.46 0.52 -20.83
CA PHE A 474 0.79 -0.51 -19.83
C PHE A 474 0.32 -0.10 -18.44
N GLU A 475 0.33 1.21 -18.17
CA GLU A 475 -0.09 1.78 -16.89
C GLU A 475 -1.61 1.88 -16.79
N SER A 476 -2.28 2.28 -17.87
CA SER A 476 -3.74 2.47 -17.86
C SER A 476 -4.52 1.17 -18.02
N THR A 477 -3.98 0.15 -18.70
CA THR A 477 -4.69 -1.12 -18.98
C THR A 477 -5.19 -1.81 -17.70
N PRO A 478 -4.41 -1.95 -16.61
CA PRO A 478 -4.93 -2.49 -15.36
C PRO A 478 -6.17 -1.75 -14.86
N PHE A 479 -6.18 -0.41 -14.89
CA PHE A 479 -7.32 0.40 -14.47
C PHE A 479 -8.52 0.32 -15.43
N ILE A 480 -8.27 0.11 -16.72
CA ILE A 480 -9.32 -0.07 -17.74
C ILE A 480 -10.03 -1.42 -17.54
N VAL A 481 -9.26 -2.48 -17.27
CA VAL A 481 -9.77 -3.86 -17.18
C VAL A 481 -10.44 -4.15 -15.83
N LEU A 482 -10.04 -3.46 -14.75
CA LEU A 482 -10.68 -3.57 -13.44
C LEU A 482 -12.17 -3.17 -13.53
N ALA A 483 -13.05 -4.08 -13.08
CA ALA A 483 -14.46 -3.80 -12.95
C ALA A 483 -14.69 -2.76 -11.82
N PRO A 484 -15.68 -1.86 -11.91
CA PRO A 484 -15.98 -0.88 -10.86
C PRO A 484 -16.17 -1.49 -9.46
N GLU A 485 -16.71 -2.70 -9.40
CA GLU A 485 -16.89 -3.50 -8.17
C GLU A 485 -15.58 -4.05 -7.59
N ASP A 486 -14.56 -4.26 -8.43
CA ASP A 486 -13.22 -4.72 -8.03
C ASP A 486 -12.27 -3.54 -7.80
N ALA A 487 -12.73 -2.30 -8.05
CA ALA A 487 -11.96 -1.09 -7.80
C ALA A 487 -11.83 -0.87 -6.29
N VAL A 488 -10.58 -0.84 -5.82
CA VAL A 488 -10.27 -0.59 -4.41
C VAL A 488 -10.83 0.77 -4.00
N ASN A 489 -11.67 0.79 -2.95
CA ASN A 489 -12.09 2.04 -2.33
C ASN A 489 -10.88 2.70 -1.67
N LEU A 490 -10.37 3.77 -2.26
CA LEU A 490 -9.24 4.54 -1.71
C LEU A 490 -9.71 5.61 -0.70
N GLU A 491 -11.01 5.68 -0.39
CA GLU A 491 -11.56 6.55 0.64
C GLU A 491 -11.45 5.89 2.01
N MET A 492 -10.27 6.01 2.62
CA MET A 492 -10.19 5.92 4.08
C MET A 492 -10.79 7.22 4.64
N GLU A 493 -12.01 7.14 5.16
CA GLU A 493 -12.61 8.22 5.95
C GLU A 493 -11.73 8.49 7.19
N MET A 494 -10.88 9.49 7.10
CA MET A 494 -10.43 10.24 8.26
C MET A 494 -11.28 11.51 8.32
N ALA A 495 -12.49 11.38 8.86
CA ALA A 495 -13.10 12.51 9.51
C ALA A 495 -12.32 12.79 10.81
N GLU A 496 -12.23 14.07 11.15
CA GLU A 496 -12.06 14.62 12.50
C GLU A 496 -10.73 15.35 12.83
N ASP A 497 -10.92 16.34 13.69
CA ASP A 497 -10.06 17.43 14.13
C ASP A 497 -8.82 16.92 14.90
N PHE A 498 -7.61 17.12 14.37
CA PHE A 498 -6.38 16.63 15.00
C PHE A 498 -5.97 17.39 16.29
N SER A 499 -6.80 18.27 16.83
CA SER A 499 -6.49 18.98 18.09
C SER A 499 -6.45 18.08 19.33
N THR A 500 -7.06 16.88 19.30
CA THR A 500 -7.12 15.97 20.46
C THR A 500 -6.72 14.52 20.13
N LEU A 501 -6.08 13.81 21.07
CA LEU A 501 -5.72 12.40 20.90
C LEU A 501 -6.93 11.45 20.97
N SER A 502 -8.12 11.96 21.36
CA SER A 502 -9.36 11.19 21.43
C SER A 502 -9.83 10.63 20.08
N HIS A 503 -9.34 11.18 18.96
CA HIS A 503 -9.63 10.65 17.62
C HIS A 503 -8.77 9.42 17.26
N VAL A 504 -7.65 9.22 17.96
CA VAL A 504 -6.83 8.00 17.84
C VAL A 504 -7.49 6.87 18.63
N SER A 505 -7.95 7.17 19.84
CA SER A 505 -8.82 6.31 20.64
C SER A 505 -9.65 7.20 21.58
N PRO A 506 -10.97 7.01 21.72
CA PRO A 506 -11.85 7.85 22.54
C PRO A 506 -11.45 7.91 24.03
N LEU A 507 -10.49 7.06 24.41
CA LEU A 507 -10.02 6.86 25.77
C LEU A 507 -8.66 7.54 26.01
N LEU A 508 -8.13 8.24 25.01
CA LEU A 508 -6.98 9.16 25.09
C LEU A 508 -7.44 10.59 25.35
N THR A 509 -8.10 10.81 26.48
CA THR A 509 -8.49 12.16 26.91
C THR A 509 -7.27 12.96 27.34
N ASP A 510 -7.32 14.28 27.16
CA ASP A 510 -6.27 15.21 27.59
C ASP A 510 -5.87 15.00 29.07
N GLU A 511 -6.83 14.66 29.92
CA GLU A 511 -6.62 14.36 31.34
C GLU A 511 -5.72 13.12 31.53
N ARG A 512 -6.02 12.02 30.84
CA ARG A 512 -5.25 10.78 30.92
C ARG A 512 -3.85 10.94 30.34
N VAL A 513 -3.74 11.65 29.23
CA VAL A 513 -2.45 11.97 28.62
C VAL A 513 -1.64 12.88 29.55
N GLY A 514 -2.27 13.87 30.18
CA GLY A 514 -1.66 14.72 31.20
C GLY A 514 -1.18 13.93 32.43
N GLU A 515 -1.97 12.97 32.92
CA GLU A 515 -1.56 12.08 34.01
C GLU A 515 -0.35 11.23 33.62
N ALA A 516 -0.36 10.64 32.42
CA ALA A 516 0.77 9.87 31.90
C ALA A 516 2.04 10.71 31.76
N LEU A 517 1.94 11.93 31.23
CA LEU A 517 3.05 12.88 31.18
C LEU A 517 3.53 13.25 32.59
N SER A 518 2.61 13.44 33.54
CA SER A 518 2.96 13.78 34.91
C SER A 518 3.74 12.66 35.59
N ASN A 519 3.31 11.41 35.37
CA ASN A 519 4.00 10.21 35.85
C ASN A 519 5.38 10.07 35.20
N TRP A 520 5.48 10.32 33.90
CA TRP A 520 6.74 10.24 33.14
C TRP A 520 7.77 11.27 33.62
N PHE A 521 7.38 12.55 33.70
CA PHE A 521 8.26 13.63 34.12
C PHE A 521 8.39 13.75 35.65
N LYS A 522 7.63 12.96 36.42
CA LYS A 522 7.58 12.96 37.89
C LYS A 522 7.26 14.35 38.47
N GLN A 523 6.42 15.12 37.78
CA GLN A 523 5.94 16.45 38.16
C GLN A 523 4.58 16.71 37.50
N PRO A 524 3.75 17.64 37.99
CA PRO A 524 2.50 17.99 37.31
C PRO A 524 2.76 18.51 35.89
N VAL A 525 2.11 17.88 34.90
CA VAL A 525 2.15 18.27 33.49
C VAL A 525 0.74 18.27 32.92
N THR A 526 0.30 19.39 32.39
CA THR A 526 -0.96 19.49 31.65
C THR A 526 -0.69 19.25 30.17
N PHE A 527 -1.41 18.32 29.55
CA PHE A 527 -1.35 18.13 28.10
C PHE A 527 -1.77 19.42 27.37
N THR A 528 -1.11 19.73 26.24
CA THR A 528 -1.41 20.95 25.47
C THR A 528 -1.83 20.66 24.04
N HIS A 529 -1.01 19.91 23.30
CA HIS A 529 -1.25 19.49 21.93
C HIS A 529 -0.29 18.35 21.58
N TRP A 530 -0.42 17.77 20.40
CA TRP A 530 0.53 16.81 19.86
C TRP A 530 0.87 17.16 18.41
N GLU A 531 2.01 16.67 17.93
CA GLU A 531 2.45 16.77 16.53
C GLU A 531 3.00 15.41 16.08
N GLY A 532 2.87 15.05 14.81
CA GLY A 532 3.42 13.79 14.31
C GLY A 532 2.92 13.42 12.93
N ASP A 533 3.71 12.61 12.22
CA ASP A 533 3.35 12.08 10.91
C ASP A 533 2.44 10.86 11.11
N SER A 534 1.17 10.95 10.68
CA SER A 534 0.30 9.78 10.60
C SER A 534 0.76 8.91 9.42
N TYR A 535 1.76 8.07 9.64
CA TYR A 535 1.95 6.92 8.76
C TYR A 535 0.71 6.03 8.90
N LEU A 536 0.26 5.45 7.78
CA LEU A 536 -0.88 4.53 7.62
C LEU A 536 -0.70 3.20 8.39
N SER A 537 -0.02 3.22 9.54
CA SER A 537 0.30 2.05 10.35
C SER A 537 -0.42 2.09 11.68
N GLU A 538 -0.70 0.91 12.22
CA GLU A 538 -1.16 0.71 13.60
C GLU A 538 -0.19 1.29 14.63
N LEU A 539 1.05 1.54 14.21
CA LEU A 539 2.09 2.24 14.95
C LEU A 539 2.19 3.69 14.47
N ILE A 540 1.87 4.65 15.32
CA ILE A 540 1.93 6.09 15.03
C ILE A 540 3.05 6.70 15.86
N ARG A 541 4.02 7.33 15.20
CA ARG A 541 5.05 8.12 15.88
C ARG A 541 4.54 9.54 16.09
N ILE A 542 4.38 9.94 17.35
CA ILE A 542 3.92 11.29 17.70
C ILE A 542 4.82 11.91 18.75
N LYS A 543 4.77 13.24 18.85
CA LYS A 543 5.32 14.02 19.92
C LYS A 543 4.18 14.67 20.69
N ILE A 544 4.10 14.34 21.96
CA ILE A 544 3.09 14.83 22.90
C ILE A 544 3.69 16.01 23.65
N HIS A 545 3.06 17.19 23.59
CA HIS A 545 3.49 18.39 24.28
C HIS A 545 2.67 18.64 25.55
N GLY A 546 3.35 19.07 26.60
CA GLY A 546 2.72 19.42 27.87
C GLY A 546 3.33 20.68 28.50
N GLN A 547 2.59 21.26 29.44
CA GLN A 547 3.01 22.39 30.23
C GLN A 547 3.30 21.92 31.66
N ALA A 548 4.57 22.00 32.08
CA ALA A 548 4.99 21.79 33.45
C ALA A 548 5.16 23.13 34.18
N GLU A 549 5.26 23.11 35.51
CA GLU A 549 5.61 24.30 36.32
C GLU A 549 6.96 24.90 35.90
N THR A 550 7.89 24.07 35.44
CA THR A 550 9.24 24.48 34.99
C THR A 550 9.26 25.04 33.56
N GLY A 551 8.14 25.01 32.84
CA GLY A 551 8.03 25.43 31.44
C GLY A 551 7.47 24.35 30.51
N PRO A 552 7.40 24.62 29.20
CA PRO A 552 6.97 23.65 28.20
C PRO A 552 7.88 22.41 28.17
N THR A 553 7.27 21.23 28.03
CA THR A 553 7.96 19.94 27.90
C THR A 553 7.32 19.10 26.79
N HIS A 554 8.04 18.13 26.24
CA HIS A 554 7.48 17.22 25.24
C HIS A 554 8.08 15.82 25.36
N LEU A 555 7.34 14.82 24.90
CA LEU A 555 7.75 13.42 24.83
C LEU A 555 7.43 12.84 23.46
N GLN A 556 8.43 12.24 22.80
CA GLN A 556 8.20 11.50 21.57
C GLN A 556 7.91 10.04 21.89
N VAL A 557 6.85 9.50 21.28
CA VAL A 557 6.29 8.19 21.60
C VAL A 557 5.88 7.46 20.33
N ILE A 558 5.76 6.14 20.45
CA ILE A 558 5.13 5.25 19.50
C ILE A 558 3.79 4.79 20.07
N LEU A 559 2.70 5.08 19.36
CA LEU A 559 1.35 4.61 19.67
C LEU A 559 1.01 3.38 18.84
N LYS A 560 0.85 2.22 19.47
CA LYS A 560 0.32 0.99 18.88
C LYS A 560 -1.18 0.94 19.13
N ASN A 561 -2.01 1.02 18.10
CA ASN A 561 -3.47 0.96 18.17
C ASN A 561 -4.00 -0.37 17.64
N ILE A 562 -5.04 -0.91 18.29
CA ILE A 562 -5.74 -2.07 17.76
C ILE A 562 -6.30 -1.77 16.36
N PRO A 563 -6.17 -2.69 15.37
CA PRO A 563 -6.63 -2.48 13.99
C PRO A 563 -8.01 -1.88 13.93
N ARG A 564 -8.33 -0.89 13.08
CA ARG A 564 -9.72 -0.35 13.03
C ARG A 564 -10.73 -1.34 12.43
N SER A 565 -10.29 -2.19 11.51
CA SER A 565 -11.16 -3.19 10.86
C SER A 565 -11.59 -4.29 11.85
N LEU A 566 -12.89 -4.40 12.10
CA LEU A 566 -13.46 -5.45 12.95
C LEU A 566 -13.17 -6.84 12.39
N SER A 567 -13.27 -7.03 11.08
CA SER A 567 -12.96 -8.29 10.41
C SER A 567 -11.51 -8.70 10.62
N ARG A 568 -10.58 -7.73 10.58
CA ARG A 568 -9.18 -7.96 10.90
C ARG A 568 -8.98 -8.35 12.36
N ARG A 569 -9.62 -7.63 13.30
CA ARG A 569 -9.59 -7.98 14.74
C ARG A 569 -10.09 -9.39 14.99
N LEU A 570 -11.21 -9.78 14.40
CA LEU A 570 -11.83 -11.09 14.61
C LEU A 570 -11.04 -12.22 13.94
N THR A 571 -10.54 -11.98 12.73
CA THR A 571 -9.74 -12.97 11.98
C THR A 571 -8.42 -13.25 12.69
N TYR A 572 -7.79 -12.21 13.23
CA TYR A 572 -6.49 -12.32 13.86
C TYR A 572 -6.52 -12.32 15.38
N ARG A 573 -7.68 -12.26 16.02
CA ARG A 573 -7.82 -12.20 17.49
C ARG A 573 -6.96 -11.10 18.13
N SER A 574 -6.90 -9.93 17.49
CA SER A 574 -6.00 -8.84 17.88
C SER A 574 -6.19 -8.38 19.33
N ASP A 575 -7.41 -8.47 19.85
CA ASP A 575 -7.75 -8.18 21.25
C ASP A 575 -6.95 -9.05 22.24
N GLU A 576 -6.74 -10.33 21.91
CA GLU A 576 -5.98 -11.23 22.76
C GLU A 576 -4.49 -10.85 22.82
N PHE A 577 -3.91 -10.45 21.70
CA PHE A 577 -2.51 -10.02 21.61
C PHE A 577 -2.25 -8.71 22.36
N PHE A 578 -3.11 -7.71 22.15
CA PHE A 578 -3.04 -6.42 22.86
C PHE A 578 -3.21 -6.61 24.37
N LYS A 579 -4.22 -7.36 24.79
CA LYS A 579 -4.46 -7.63 26.21
C LYS A 579 -3.25 -8.30 26.87
N ASN A 580 -2.63 -9.27 26.20
CA ASN A 580 -1.47 -9.96 26.74
C ASN A 580 -0.25 -9.03 26.84
N GLU A 581 0.00 -8.20 25.82
CA GLU A 581 1.09 -7.20 25.83
C GLU A 581 0.88 -6.12 26.91
N ILE A 582 -0.36 -5.66 27.10
CA ILE A 582 -0.73 -4.68 28.13
C ILE A 582 -0.53 -5.28 29.53
N ASN A 583 -1.00 -6.51 29.77
CA ASN A 583 -0.74 -7.21 31.02
C ASN A 583 0.76 -7.35 31.30
N PHE A 584 1.56 -7.61 30.25
CA PHE A 584 3.02 -7.66 30.39
C PHE A 584 3.57 -6.31 30.88
N TYR A 585 3.26 -5.21 30.20
CA TYR A 585 3.81 -3.89 30.54
C TYR A 585 3.25 -3.30 31.84
N GLU A 586 1.99 -3.53 32.19
CA GLU A 586 1.35 -2.94 33.36
C GLU A 586 1.55 -3.76 34.64
N LYS A 587 1.70 -5.09 34.53
CA LYS A 587 1.70 -5.99 35.70
C LYS A 587 2.97 -6.80 35.83
N VAL A 588 3.37 -7.49 34.75
CA VAL A 588 4.47 -8.47 34.80
C VAL A 588 5.83 -7.78 34.88
N LEU A 589 6.14 -6.92 33.90
CA LEU A 589 7.42 -6.23 33.82
C LEU A 589 7.68 -5.34 35.06
N PRO A 590 6.71 -4.54 35.55
CA PRO A 590 6.92 -3.75 36.77
C PRO A 590 7.22 -4.60 38.01
N ALA A 591 6.59 -5.77 38.15
CA ALA A 591 6.87 -6.69 39.25
C ALA A 591 8.28 -7.29 39.17
N LEU A 592 8.71 -7.71 37.98
CA LEU A 592 10.07 -8.21 37.72
C LEU A 592 11.11 -7.13 38.01
N LEU A 593 10.90 -5.90 37.55
CA LEU A 593 11.80 -4.77 37.78
C LEU A 593 11.83 -4.34 39.25
N LYS A 594 10.70 -4.38 39.95
CA LYS A 594 10.63 -4.14 41.40
C LYS A 594 11.35 -5.23 42.20
N PHE A 595 11.33 -6.47 41.72
CA PHE A 595 12.16 -7.52 42.31
C PHE A 595 13.65 -7.25 42.06
N GLN A 596 14.04 -6.93 40.82
CA GLN A 596 15.41 -6.58 40.45
C GLN A 596 15.95 -5.40 41.28
N SER A 597 15.13 -4.37 41.52
CA SER A 597 15.56 -3.18 42.27
C SER A 597 15.90 -3.45 43.74
N LYS A 598 15.51 -4.61 44.28
CA LYS A 598 15.89 -5.07 45.63
C LYS A 598 17.24 -5.81 45.65
N LYS A 599 17.84 -6.05 44.49
CA LYS A 599 19.06 -6.86 44.31
C LYS A 599 20.25 -5.99 43.91
N THR A 600 21.45 -6.53 44.06
CA THR A 600 22.69 -5.89 43.62
C THR A 600 23.18 -6.61 42.37
N VAL A 601 22.80 -6.09 41.20
CA VAL A 601 23.19 -6.63 39.89
C VAL A 601 24.09 -5.61 39.20
N LYS A 602 25.21 -6.04 38.62
CA LYS A 602 26.17 -5.13 37.98
C LYS A 602 25.64 -4.60 36.65
N ASP A 603 24.96 -5.45 35.90
CA ASP A 603 24.40 -5.17 34.59
C ASP A 603 22.91 -5.57 34.58
N PRO A 604 22.04 -4.77 35.26
CA PRO A 604 20.63 -5.09 35.40
C PRO A 604 19.91 -5.06 34.05
N PHE A 605 18.82 -5.81 33.93
CA PHE A 605 17.94 -5.72 32.77
C PHE A 605 17.25 -4.36 32.74
N ASP A 606 17.57 -3.57 31.72
CA ASP A 606 16.95 -2.27 31.41
C ASP A 606 16.66 -2.12 29.89
N LYS A 607 16.70 -3.23 29.16
CA LYS A 607 16.74 -3.29 27.69
C LYS A 607 15.36 -3.44 27.07
N TYR A 608 14.44 -2.55 27.41
CA TYR A 608 13.05 -2.55 26.92
C TYR A 608 12.58 -1.13 26.57
N ALA A 609 11.56 -1.01 25.72
CA ALA A 609 10.88 0.27 25.50
C ALA A 609 9.95 0.58 26.69
N LYS A 610 10.13 1.73 27.34
CA LYS A 610 9.30 2.13 28.48
C LYS A 610 7.86 2.39 28.07
N LEU A 611 6.91 1.85 28.85
CA LEU A 611 5.50 2.18 28.75
C LEU A 611 5.27 3.61 29.27
N VAL A 612 4.59 4.43 28.45
CA VAL A 612 4.08 5.75 28.84
C VAL A 612 2.66 5.59 29.40
N PHE A 613 1.79 4.92 28.65
CA PHE A 613 0.46 4.49 29.08
C PHE A 613 -0.03 3.33 28.21
N ALA A 614 -0.99 2.57 28.72
CA ALA A 614 -1.76 1.60 27.94
C ALA A 614 -3.24 1.70 28.30
N PHE A 615 -4.08 1.16 27.44
CA PHE A 615 -5.50 1.01 27.70
C PHE A 615 -6.03 -0.24 27.00
N THR A 616 -6.92 -0.99 27.66
CA THR A 616 -7.62 -2.14 27.07
C THR A 616 -9.07 -2.22 27.53
N ASP A 617 -9.99 -2.33 26.58
CA ASP A 617 -11.41 -2.71 26.77
C ASP A 617 -11.86 -3.78 25.76
N GLY A 618 -10.96 -4.26 24.91
CA GLY A 618 -11.21 -5.17 23.79
C GLY A 618 -11.69 -4.48 22.51
N ILE A 619 -11.85 -3.15 22.51
CA ILE A 619 -12.41 -2.37 21.39
C ILE A 619 -11.50 -1.19 21.02
N HIS A 620 -10.86 -0.53 21.97
CA HIS A 620 -10.09 0.70 21.78
C HIS A 620 -8.67 0.56 22.33
N ASP A 621 -8.16 -0.68 22.32
CA ASP A 621 -6.88 -1.04 22.91
C ASP A 621 -5.72 -0.25 22.27
N VAL A 622 -4.89 0.32 23.13
CA VAL A 622 -3.76 1.16 22.74
C VAL A 622 -2.59 0.98 23.70
N ILE A 623 -1.38 0.97 23.14
CA ILE A 623 -0.13 0.91 23.88
C ILE A 623 0.73 2.09 23.44
N CYS A 624 1.16 2.92 24.37
CA CYS A 624 2.03 4.07 24.13
C CYS A 624 3.40 3.80 24.74
N LEU A 625 4.41 3.67 23.88
CA LEU A 625 5.79 3.36 24.26
C LEU A 625 6.71 4.55 23.97
N GLU A 626 7.81 4.65 24.71
CA GLU A 626 8.88 5.60 24.39
C GLU A 626 9.42 5.37 22.98
N ASP A 627 9.75 6.44 22.25
CA ASP A 627 10.41 6.31 20.95
C ASP A 627 11.92 6.05 21.13
N ALA A 628 12.32 4.78 21.08
CA ALA A 628 13.71 4.37 21.23
C ALA A 628 14.66 4.94 20.16
N SER A 629 14.13 5.44 19.03
CA SER A 629 14.96 6.07 17.98
C SER A 629 15.64 7.36 18.47
N LEU A 630 15.10 8.02 19.50
CA LEU A 630 15.73 9.17 20.14
C LEU A 630 17.08 8.85 20.79
N GLU A 631 17.31 7.58 21.14
CA GLU A 631 18.57 7.09 21.70
C GLU A 631 19.45 6.42 20.63
N ASN A 632 19.11 6.60 19.34
CA ASN A 632 19.73 5.99 18.15
C ASN A 632 19.60 4.46 18.09
N PHE A 633 18.51 3.90 18.62
CA PHE A 633 18.15 2.50 18.37
C PHE A 633 17.32 2.39 17.10
N GLY A 634 17.57 1.37 16.28
CA GLY A 634 16.84 1.07 15.05
C GLY A 634 16.85 -0.42 14.72
N SER A 635 15.97 -0.83 13.81
CA SER A 635 15.88 -2.23 13.37
C SER A 635 17.06 -2.60 12.46
N ALA A 636 17.51 -3.84 12.49
CA ALA A 636 18.43 -4.37 11.50
C ALA A 636 17.67 -4.84 10.23
N VAL A 637 18.35 -4.89 9.08
CA VAL A 637 17.77 -5.40 7.82
C VAL A 637 17.47 -6.90 7.94
N ARG A 638 16.19 -7.26 8.03
CA ARG A 638 15.74 -8.64 8.27
C ARG A 638 16.15 -9.63 7.17
N GLN A 639 16.27 -9.19 5.92
CA GLN A 639 16.60 -10.04 4.77
C GLN A 639 18.08 -10.45 4.73
N GLU A 640 18.96 -9.71 5.40
CA GLU A 640 20.40 -9.96 5.40
C GLU A 640 20.83 -10.92 6.53
N GLY A 641 19.90 -11.23 7.45
CA GLY A 641 20.19 -11.95 8.69
C GLY A 641 21.03 -11.10 9.65
N ILE A 642 21.31 -11.64 10.83
CA ILE A 642 22.15 -10.97 11.84
C ILE A 642 23.50 -11.67 12.00
N ASP A 643 24.56 -10.87 12.24
CA ASP A 643 25.90 -11.40 12.49
C ASP A 643 26.08 -11.88 13.94
N LEU A 644 27.28 -12.39 14.26
CA LEU A 644 27.60 -12.91 15.60
C LEU A 644 27.49 -11.84 16.70
N THR A 645 27.79 -10.58 16.39
CA THR A 645 27.77 -9.47 17.36
C THR A 645 26.33 -9.14 17.74
N HIS A 646 25.45 -9.02 16.74
CA HIS A 646 24.01 -8.88 16.94
C HIS A 646 23.44 -10.05 17.76
N CYS A 647 23.79 -11.29 17.40
CA CYS A 647 23.34 -12.48 18.13
C CYS A 647 23.73 -12.42 19.62
N LYS A 648 24.99 -12.05 19.93
CA LYS A 648 25.46 -11.91 21.31
C LYS A 648 24.75 -10.80 22.07
N LEU A 649 24.41 -9.68 21.43
CA LEU A 649 23.63 -8.63 22.09
C LEU A 649 22.22 -9.11 22.42
N SER A 650 21.51 -9.71 21.47
CA SER A 650 20.16 -10.23 21.71
C SER A 650 20.14 -11.36 22.74
N PHE A 651 21.11 -12.28 22.69
CA PHE A 651 21.24 -13.36 23.67
C PHE A 651 21.55 -12.83 25.07
N LYS A 652 22.33 -11.74 25.17
CA LYS A 652 22.57 -11.06 26.45
C LYS A 652 21.27 -10.48 27.01
N VAL A 653 20.50 -9.76 26.18
CA VAL A 653 19.20 -9.17 26.56
C VAL A 653 18.23 -10.25 27.05
N LEU A 654 18.08 -11.35 26.29
CA LEU A 654 17.23 -12.48 26.68
C LEU A 654 17.71 -13.16 27.96
N ALA A 655 19.02 -13.36 28.12
CA ALA A 655 19.57 -13.96 29.33
C ALA A 655 19.30 -13.11 30.58
N GLN A 656 19.47 -11.78 30.47
CA GLN A 656 19.15 -10.84 31.55
C GLN A 656 17.67 -10.87 31.90
N PHE A 657 16.80 -10.90 30.89
CA PHE A 657 15.35 -10.98 31.06
C PHE A 657 14.90 -12.30 31.71
N HIS A 658 15.33 -13.45 31.18
CA HIS A 658 14.98 -14.77 31.70
C HIS A 658 15.51 -15.01 33.13
N ALA A 659 16.68 -14.46 33.47
CA ALA A 659 17.23 -14.56 34.81
C ALA A 659 16.29 -13.98 35.88
N LEU A 660 15.55 -12.91 35.56
CA LEU A 660 14.58 -12.30 36.49
C LEU A 660 13.52 -13.32 36.93
N SER A 661 13.02 -14.10 35.98
CA SER A 661 12.03 -15.14 36.24
C SER A 661 12.59 -16.26 37.10
N PHE A 662 13.78 -16.77 36.78
CA PHE A 662 14.40 -17.84 37.58
C PHE A 662 14.69 -17.40 39.02
N ALA A 663 15.25 -16.21 39.21
CA ALA A 663 15.55 -15.69 40.53
C ALA A 663 14.26 -15.37 41.33
N MET A 664 13.24 -14.77 40.69
CA MET A 664 11.96 -14.51 41.36
C MET A 664 11.24 -15.82 41.71
N LYS A 665 11.29 -16.84 40.85
CA LYS A 665 10.65 -18.13 41.10
C LYS A 665 11.28 -18.90 42.27
N ASP A 666 12.59 -18.76 42.50
CA ASP A 666 13.29 -19.38 43.64
C ASP A 666 13.07 -18.60 44.95
N GLN A 667 12.91 -17.27 44.89
CA GLN A 667 12.91 -16.40 46.07
C GLN A 667 11.54 -15.84 46.48
N GLU A 668 10.66 -15.58 45.51
CA GLU A 668 9.29 -15.06 45.69
C GLU A 668 8.29 -15.88 44.82
N PRO A 669 8.16 -17.21 45.03
CA PRO A 669 7.40 -18.11 44.15
C PRO A 669 5.90 -17.77 44.06
N GLU A 670 5.29 -17.27 45.13
CA GLU A 670 3.89 -16.85 45.12
C GLU A 670 3.69 -15.62 44.23
N LEU A 671 4.61 -14.64 44.29
CA LEU A 671 4.56 -13.45 43.42
C LEU A 671 4.82 -13.86 41.96
N PHE A 672 5.78 -14.75 41.73
CA PHE A 672 6.03 -15.28 40.39
C PHE A 672 4.78 -15.97 39.83
N SER A 673 4.08 -16.78 40.63
CA SER A 673 2.83 -17.42 40.20
C SER A 673 1.76 -16.39 39.85
N GLN A 674 1.61 -15.33 40.64
CA GLN A 674 0.63 -14.26 40.36
C GLN A 674 0.90 -13.59 39.02
N ILE A 675 2.14 -13.14 38.76
CA ILE A 675 2.45 -12.46 37.50
C ILE A 675 2.40 -13.40 36.30
N LYS A 676 2.73 -14.68 36.50
CA LYS A 676 2.62 -15.71 35.47
C LYS A 676 1.17 -15.93 35.05
N ASP A 677 0.23 -15.85 35.99
CA ASP A 677 -1.20 -16.01 35.74
C ASP A 677 -1.85 -14.76 35.10
N GLU A 678 -1.13 -13.63 34.98
CA GLU A 678 -1.56 -12.46 34.20
C GLU A 678 -1.36 -12.64 32.68
N LEU A 679 -0.48 -13.55 32.28
CA LEU A 679 -0.23 -13.87 30.87
C LEU A 679 -1.02 -15.11 30.44
N PHE A 680 -1.33 -15.19 29.15
CA PHE A 680 -2.01 -16.36 28.59
C PHE A 680 -1.49 -16.70 27.20
N GLU A 681 -1.62 -17.97 26.83
CA GLU A 681 -1.16 -18.48 25.54
C GLU A 681 -2.08 -18.00 24.41
N THR A 682 -1.55 -17.13 23.56
CA THR A 682 -2.27 -16.47 22.45
C THR A 682 -2.18 -17.23 21.13
N TYR A 683 -1.21 -18.15 20.98
CA TYR A 683 -0.84 -18.74 19.70
C TYR A 683 -0.93 -20.28 19.67
N TYR A 684 -0.24 -20.98 20.58
CA TYR A 684 -0.14 -22.44 20.61
C TYR A 684 -1.02 -23.06 21.71
N HIS A 685 -2.33 -23.10 21.47
CA HIS A 685 -3.31 -23.68 22.39
C HIS A 685 -4.29 -24.61 21.65
N GLU A 686 -4.79 -25.65 22.32
CA GLU A 686 -5.72 -26.63 21.74
C GLU A 686 -6.97 -25.97 21.14
N ARG A 687 -7.57 -25.02 21.89
CA ARG A 687 -8.71 -24.19 21.45
C ARG A 687 -8.50 -23.48 20.11
N LEU A 688 -7.26 -23.29 19.68
CA LEU A 688 -6.89 -22.54 18.48
C LEU A 688 -6.63 -23.43 17.27
N TRP A 689 -6.59 -24.75 17.44
CA TRP A 689 -6.37 -25.67 16.32
C TRP A 689 -7.34 -25.46 15.15
N PRO A 690 -8.68 -25.31 15.35
CA PRO A 690 -9.59 -25.07 14.23
C PRO A 690 -9.33 -23.77 13.46
N TRP A 691 -8.73 -22.78 14.12
CA TRP A 691 -8.31 -21.52 13.49
C TRP A 691 -6.96 -21.68 12.76
N TYR A 692 -6.10 -22.56 13.27
CA TYR A 692 -4.69 -22.69 12.86
C TYR A 692 -4.43 -23.79 11.81
N GLU A 693 -5.24 -24.85 11.78
CA GLU A 693 -4.95 -26.08 11.01
C GLU A 693 -4.70 -25.84 9.51
N ARG A 694 -5.50 -24.97 8.89
CA ARG A 694 -5.35 -24.62 7.46
C ARG A 694 -4.07 -23.85 7.17
N PHE A 695 -3.69 -22.95 8.09
CA PHE A 695 -2.44 -22.21 7.97
C PHE A 695 -1.24 -23.16 8.05
N TRP A 696 -1.26 -24.07 9.03
CA TRP A 696 -0.23 -25.08 9.20
C TRP A 696 -0.06 -25.99 7.98
N GLU A 697 -1.18 -26.49 7.41
CA GLU A 697 -1.15 -27.30 6.20
C GLU A 697 -0.47 -26.58 5.03
N ARG A 698 -0.78 -25.29 4.84
CA ARG A 698 -0.22 -24.51 3.74
C ARG A 698 1.26 -24.21 3.93
N VAL A 699 1.65 -23.72 5.12
CA VAL A 699 3.06 -23.45 5.44
C VAL A 699 3.89 -24.73 5.35
N GLY A 700 3.33 -25.84 5.83
CA GLY A 700 3.94 -27.16 5.70
C GLY A 700 4.16 -27.55 4.24
N GLY A 701 3.16 -27.35 3.37
CA GLY A 701 3.29 -27.58 1.93
C GLY A 701 4.38 -26.72 1.28
N ILE A 702 4.48 -25.44 1.64
CA ILE A 702 5.51 -24.52 1.15
C ILE A 702 6.91 -24.97 1.59
N ALA A 703 7.06 -25.34 2.87
CA ALA A 703 8.34 -25.81 3.39
C ALA A 703 8.79 -27.11 2.71
N VAL A 704 7.86 -28.05 2.49
CA VAL A 704 8.12 -29.30 1.76
C VAL A 704 8.56 -29.01 0.32
N ASP A 705 7.83 -28.15 -0.40
CA ASP A 705 8.14 -27.78 -1.79
C ASP A 705 9.51 -27.09 -1.90
N ALA A 706 9.82 -26.15 -0.99
CA ALA A 706 11.10 -25.45 -0.96
C ALA A 706 12.26 -26.43 -0.75
N VAL A 707 12.13 -27.35 0.21
CA VAL A 707 13.18 -28.35 0.51
C VAL A 707 13.30 -29.39 -0.61
N GLU A 708 12.19 -29.77 -1.26
CA GLU A 708 12.21 -30.69 -2.39
C GLU A 708 12.88 -30.09 -3.63
N LYS A 709 12.74 -28.78 -3.85
CA LYS A 709 13.44 -28.05 -4.92
C LYS A 709 14.93 -27.89 -4.66
N GLU A 710 15.30 -27.53 -3.43
CA GLU A 710 16.70 -27.26 -3.06
C GLU A 710 17.51 -28.55 -2.86
N TYR A 711 16.89 -29.57 -2.27
CA TYR A 711 17.52 -30.84 -1.92
C TYR A 711 16.72 -32.05 -2.45
N PRO A 712 16.57 -32.19 -3.77
CA PRO A 712 15.75 -33.24 -4.37
C PRO A 712 16.26 -34.64 -4.02
N ASN A 713 15.34 -35.56 -3.72
CA ASN A 713 15.63 -36.96 -3.32
C ASN A 713 16.54 -37.11 -2.08
N SER A 714 16.62 -36.09 -1.23
CA SER A 714 17.41 -36.14 0.01
C SER A 714 16.59 -36.66 1.20
N ILE A 715 17.29 -37.06 2.26
CA ILE A 715 16.68 -37.38 3.56
C ILE A 715 15.93 -36.18 4.17
N TYR A 716 16.24 -34.95 3.74
CA TYR A 716 15.62 -33.73 4.26
C TYR A 716 14.17 -33.59 3.82
N VAL A 717 13.84 -33.99 2.59
CA VAL A 717 12.46 -33.98 2.08
C VAL A 717 11.56 -34.85 2.94
N GLU A 718 12.01 -36.08 3.23
CA GLU A 718 11.25 -37.02 4.07
C GLU A 718 11.11 -36.50 5.51
N LYS A 719 12.18 -35.95 6.09
CA LYS A 719 12.15 -35.36 7.43
C LYS A 719 11.19 -34.18 7.53
N VAL A 720 11.16 -33.30 6.53
CA VAL A 720 10.25 -32.15 6.51
C VAL A 720 8.81 -32.61 6.31
N LYS A 721 8.55 -33.61 5.45
CA LYS A 721 7.22 -34.24 5.32
C LYS A 721 6.73 -34.83 6.64
N GLN A 722 7.60 -35.52 7.40
CA GLN A 722 7.29 -36.04 8.73
C GLN A 722 7.15 -34.96 9.80
N PHE A 723 7.74 -33.79 9.58
CA PHE A 723 7.67 -32.65 10.49
C PHE A 723 6.42 -31.79 10.25
N CYS A 724 6.00 -31.60 9.02
CA CYS A 724 4.86 -30.77 8.63
C CYS A 724 3.52 -31.51 8.76
N VAL A 725 3.28 -32.13 9.93
CA VAL A 725 2.05 -32.87 10.26
C VAL A 725 1.30 -32.21 11.43
N PRO A 726 -0.02 -32.39 11.57
CA PRO A 726 -0.81 -31.83 12.68
C PRO A 726 -0.27 -32.16 14.08
N GLU A 727 0.36 -33.33 14.25
CA GLU A 727 0.96 -33.74 15.52
C GLU A 727 2.10 -32.80 15.95
N THR A 728 2.75 -32.11 15.02
CA THR A 728 3.76 -31.10 15.35
C THR A 728 3.15 -29.92 16.09
N TYR A 729 1.98 -29.44 15.69
CA TYR A 729 1.28 -28.39 16.43
C TYR A 729 0.92 -28.83 17.85
N LYS A 730 0.52 -30.08 18.06
CA LYS A 730 0.30 -30.63 19.42
C LYS A 730 1.58 -30.61 20.26
N ARG A 731 2.72 -30.96 19.65
CA ARG A 731 4.03 -30.83 20.32
C ARG A 731 4.34 -29.36 20.65
N MET A 732 4.04 -28.42 19.75
CA MET A 732 4.19 -26.97 20.02
C MET A 732 3.35 -26.51 21.22
N ILE A 733 2.09 -26.96 21.32
CA ILE A 733 1.23 -26.71 22.50
C ILE A 733 1.91 -27.23 23.76
N ASP A 734 2.41 -28.48 23.75
CA ASP A 734 3.09 -29.07 24.90
C ASP A 734 4.34 -28.28 25.29
N ALA A 735 5.13 -27.80 24.32
CA ALA A 735 6.31 -26.97 24.59
C ALA A 735 5.92 -25.60 25.19
N ALA A 736 4.85 -24.97 24.70
CA ALA A 736 4.41 -23.66 25.14
C ALA A 736 3.68 -23.68 26.49
N THR A 737 3.03 -24.78 26.85
CA THR A 737 2.13 -24.87 28.02
C THR A 737 2.62 -25.81 29.13
N ASN A 738 3.40 -26.85 28.81
CA ASN A 738 3.76 -27.93 29.74
C ASN A 738 5.23 -27.86 30.21
N THR A 739 5.76 -26.65 30.41
CA THR A 739 7.13 -26.41 30.94
C THR A 739 7.15 -25.73 32.30
N LEU A 740 6.04 -25.72 33.05
CA LEU A 740 5.88 -24.89 34.25
C LEU A 740 6.98 -25.05 35.31
N SER A 741 7.60 -26.22 35.46
CA SER A 741 8.68 -26.44 36.44
C SER A 741 9.97 -25.72 36.07
N THR A 742 10.30 -25.61 34.80
CA THR A 742 11.53 -24.97 34.26
C THR A 742 11.25 -23.67 33.50
N GLY A 743 9.98 -23.29 33.40
CA GLY A 743 9.52 -22.14 32.64
C GLY A 743 9.87 -20.82 33.30
N VAL A 744 10.12 -19.84 32.42
CA VAL A 744 10.34 -18.43 32.70
C VAL A 744 9.30 -17.60 31.96
N ILE A 745 9.10 -16.34 32.34
CA ILE A 745 8.42 -15.39 31.47
C ILE A 745 9.33 -15.20 30.25
N SER A 746 8.95 -15.80 29.12
CA SER A 746 9.62 -15.71 27.84
C SER A 746 9.00 -14.59 27.00
N HIS A 747 9.78 -14.00 26.10
CA HIS A 747 9.29 -12.99 25.17
C HIS A 747 8.28 -13.58 24.19
N GLY A 748 8.54 -14.79 23.69
CA GLY A 748 7.63 -15.58 22.86
C GLY A 748 7.57 -15.21 21.39
N ASP A 749 8.21 -14.11 20.97
CA ASP A 749 8.36 -13.66 19.56
C ASP A 749 9.79 -13.16 19.26
N CYS A 750 10.81 -13.97 19.55
CA CYS A 750 12.21 -13.54 19.42
C CYS A 750 12.76 -13.65 17.99
N TRP A 751 12.59 -12.60 17.19
CA TRP A 751 13.22 -12.46 15.87
C TRP A 751 13.77 -11.04 15.66
N THR A 752 14.60 -10.84 14.63
CA THR A 752 15.41 -9.62 14.42
C THR A 752 14.63 -8.32 14.56
N ASN A 753 13.38 -8.25 14.06
CA ASN A 753 12.60 -7.01 14.08
C ASN A 753 12.16 -6.57 15.49
N ASN A 754 12.08 -7.52 16.42
CA ASN A 754 11.71 -7.24 17.81
C ASN A 754 12.94 -6.88 18.66
N PHE A 755 14.13 -6.80 18.05
CA PHE A 755 15.34 -6.24 18.64
C PHE A 755 15.72 -4.95 17.91
N LEU A 756 15.72 -3.84 18.65
CA LEU A 756 16.25 -2.58 18.17
C LEU A 756 17.72 -2.49 18.58
N PHE A 757 18.62 -2.27 17.62
CA PHE A 757 20.05 -2.19 17.82
C PHE A 757 20.53 -0.74 17.77
N LYS A 758 21.53 -0.43 18.58
CA LYS A 758 22.27 0.82 18.53
C LYS A 758 23.65 0.57 17.96
N TYR A 759 24.09 1.43 17.05
CA TYR A 759 25.35 1.27 16.32
C TYR A 759 26.37 2.34 16.70
N ASP A 760 27.63 1.93 16.77
CA ASP A 760 28.80 2.81 16.66
C ASP A 760 29.44 2.51 15.30
N ASP A 761 29.35 3.48 14.38
CA ASP A 761 29.51 3.29 12.94
C ASP A 761 28.64 2.15 12.37
N ALA A 762 29.23 0.97 12.14
CA ALA A 762 28.56 -0.23 11.62
C ALA A 762 28.52 -1.37 12.64
N THR A 763 29.10 -1.19 13.83
CA THR A 763 29.15 -2.23 14.86
C THR A 763 27.99 -2.05 15.83
N PRO A 764 27.14 -3.07 16.04
CA PRO A 764 26.09 -2.97 17.05
C PRO A 764 26.73 -3.01 18.44
N ILE A 765 26.36 -2.06 19.30
CA ILE A 765 26.93 -1.88 20.65
C ILE A 765 25.91 -2.08 21.77
N ASP A 766 24.61 -1.99 21.46
CA ASP A 766 23.53 -2.19 22.43
C ASP A 766 22.26 -2.68 21.72
N ALA A 767 21.34 -3.28 22.49
CA ALA A 767 20.06 -3.76 21.97
C ALA A 767 18.93 -3.55 22.98
N LYS A 768 17.73 -3.19 22.50
CA LYS A 768 16.47 -3.20 23.27
C LYS A 768 15.49 -4.18 22.64
N ILE A 769 14.70 -4.85 23.46
CA ILE A 769 13.64 -5.75 23.01
C ILE A 769 12.26 -5.07 23.11
N ILE A 770 11.40 -5.31 22.13
CA ILE A 770 10.05 -4.75 21.99
C ILE A 770 9.05 -5.83 21.53
N ASP A 771 7.74 -5.52 21.61
CA ASP A 771 6.64 -6.36 21.15
C ASP A 771 6.44 -7.67 21.94
N PHE A 772 5.91 -7.52 23.15
CA PHE A 772 5.71 -8.62 24.11
C PHE A 772 4.36 -9.34 23.95
N GLN A 773 3.67 -9.19 22.81
CA GLN A 773 2.33 -9.74 22.57
C GLN A 773 2.22 -11.27 22.69
N LEU A 774 3.34 -11.97 22.47
CA LEU A 774 3.45 -13.42 22.56
C LEU A 774 4.05 -13.90 23.89
N SER A 775 4.18 -13.01 24.88
CA SER A 775 4.77 -13.34 26.18
C SER A 775 3.97 -14.42 26.89
N ARG A 776 4.68 -15.38 27.47
CA ARG A 776 4.11 -16.58 28.09
C ARG A 776 5.08 -17.14 29.12
N CYS A 777 4.66 -18.12 29.90
CA CYS A 777 5.57 -18.86 30.76
C CYS A 777 6.01 -20.19 30.11
N ALA A 778 7.16 -20.17 29.46
CA ALA A 778 7.70 -21.32 28.72
C ALA A 778 9.20 -21.55 28.99
N SER A 779 9.76 -22.65 28.47
CA SER A 779 11.21 -22.85 28.50
C SER A 779 11.92 -21.70 27.76
N PRO A 780 13.04 -21.15 28.28
CA PRO A 780 13.78 -20.09 27.59
C PRO A 780 14.35 -20.54 26.23
N VAL A 781 14.44 -21.85 26.01
CA VAL A 781 14.90 -22.43 24.74
C VAL A 781 13.97 -22.08 23.58
N LEU A 782 12.69 -21.81 23.82
CA LEU A 782 11.76 -21.49 22.74
C LEU A 782 12.16 -20.18 22.05
N ASP A 783 12.47 -19.16 22.83
CA ASP A 783 12.99 -17.87 22.36
C ASP A 783 14.32 -18.02 21.63
N LEU A 784 15.28 -18.75 22.23
CA LEU A 784 16.61 -18.92 21.66
C LEU A 784 16.59 -19.69 20.33
N SER A 785 15.86 -20.80 20.30
CA SER A 785 15.79 -21.65 19.10
C SER A 785 15.09 -20.93 17.96
N PHE A 786 14.02 -20.18 18.25
CA PHE A 786 13.34 -19.37 17.24
C PHE A 786 14.27 -18.31 16.66
N MET A 787 14.94 -17.54 17.52
CA MET A 787 15.87 -16.50 17.07
C MET A 787 16.99 -17.08 16.20
N VAL A 788 17.60 -18.18 16.63
CA VAL A 788 18.69 -18.80 15.88
C VAL A 788 18.22 -19.28 14.51
N TYR A 789 17.10 -19.99 14.43
CA TYR A 789 16.67 -20.56 13.14
C TYR A 789 16.06 -19.52 12.20
N ALA A 790 15.39 -18.49 12.72
CA ALA A 790 14.75 -17.46 11.89
C ALA A 790 15.71 -16.34 11.46
N CYS A 791 16.76 -16.03 12.23
CA CYS A 791 17.52 -14.78 12.05
C CYS A 791 18.97 -14.97 11.58
N THR A 792 19.51 -16.19 11.61
CA THR A 792 20.93 -16.43 11.30
C THR A 792 21.11 -17.16 9.98
N THR A 793 22.29 -17.00 9.37
CA THR A 793 22.70 -17.81 8.23
C THR A 793 23.11 -19.20 8.69
N GLN A 794 23.08 -20.17 7.78
CA GLN A 794 23.60 -21.52 8.08
C GLN A 794 25.08 -21.48 8.50
N ASP A 795 25.91 -20.71 7.78
CA ASP A 795 27.35 -20.60 8.08
C ASP A 795 27.62 -20.09 9.51
N LEU A 796 26.85 -19.11 9.99
CA LEU A 796 26.97 -18.63 11.36
C LEU A 796 26.61 -19.73 12.36
N ARG A 797 25.53 -20.48 12.13
CA ARG A 797 25.16 -21.60 13.00
C ARG A 797 26.23 -22.67 13.03
N ASP A 798 26.73 -23.07 11.87
CA ASP A 798 27.74 -24.13 11.75
C ASP A 798 29.03 -23.77 12.52
N ARG A 799 29.39 -22.49 12.56
CA ARG A 799 30.61 -22.01 13.26
C ARG A 799 30.40 -21.65 14.73
N HIS A 800 29.23 -21.12 15.09
CA HIS A 800 29.04 -20.39 16.35
C HIS A 800 27.83 -20.85 17.18
N TYR A 801 27.08 -21.88 16.79
CA TYR A 801 25.90 -22.33 17.55
C TYR A 801 26.22 -22.64 19.02
N ASP A 802 27.21 -23.49 19.28
CA ASP A 802 27.62 -23.84 20.65
C ASP A 802 28.18 -22.64 21.41
N GLU A 803 28.90 -21.74 20.72
CA GLU A 803 29.41 -20.50 21.29
C GLU A 803 28.27 -19.60 21.78
N LEU A 804 27.21 -19.45 20.96
CA LEU A 804 26.03 -18.66 21.32
C LEU A 804 25.29 -19.25 22.51
N LEU A 805 25.04 -20.57 22.53
CA LEU A 805 24.38 -21.23 23.65
C LEU A 805 25.17 -21.09 24.95
N LYS A 806 26.50 -21.28 24.88
CA LYS A 806 27.38 -21.11 26.03
C LYS A 806 27.39 -19.67 26.52
N TYR A 807 27.48 -18.72 25.60
CA TYR A 807 27.45 -17.29 25.92
C TYR A 807 26.15 -16.88 26.61
N TYR A 808 24.99 -17.28 26.08
CA TYR A 808 23.69 -17.05 26.72
C TYR A 808 23.67 -17.59 28.16
N TYR A 809 24.08 -18.85 28.34
CA TYR A 809 24.04 -19.48 29.66
C TYR A 809 24.99 -18.81 30.66
N ASP A 810 26.17 -18.37 30.22
CA ASP A 810 27.12 -17.66 31.08
C ASP A 810 26.58 -16.32 31.57
N VAL A 811 25.90 -15.58 30.69
CA VAL A 811 25.20 -14.35 31.09
C VAL A 811 24.04 -14.68 32.05
N LEU A 812 23.22 -15.67 31.71
CA LEU A 812 22.06 -16.09 32.51
C LEU A 812 22.48 -16.50 33.93
N SER A 813 23.46 -17.39 34.04
CA SER A 813 23.95 -17.92 35.30
C SER A 813 24.65 -16.85 36.15
N THR A 814 25.33 -15.90 35.52
CA THR A 814 25.88 -14.71 36.20
C THR A 814 24.77 -13.86 36.79
N GLN A 815 23.74 -13.52 36.01
CA GLN A 815 22.61 -12.71 36.46
C GLN A 815 21.83 -13.37 37.61
N ILE A 816 21.56 -14.68 37.51
CA ILE A 816 20.89 -15.46 38.58
C ILE A 816 21.71 -15.38 39.87
N ARG A 817 23.03 -15.54 39.79
CA ARG A 817 23.94 -15.48 40.93
C ARG A 817 24.00 -14.08 41.54
N GLU A 818 24.07 -13.04 40.72
CA GLU A 818 24.06 -11.65 41.20
C GLU A 818 22.73 -11.26 41.88
N MET A 819 21.61 -11.86 41.44
CA MET A 819 20.32 -11.73 42.12
C MET A 819 20.15 -12.60 43.37
N GLY A 820 21.15 -13.43 43.71
CA GLY A 820 21.20 -14.19 44.97
C GLY A 820 20.62 -15.61 44.91
N SER A 821 20.37 -16.16 43.72
CA SER A 821 19.97 -17.56 43.53
C SER A 821 21.13 -18.41 43.00
N ASP A 822 21.03 -19.73 43.14
CA ASP A 822 22.04 -20.67 42.65
C ASP A 822 21.65 -21.19 41.25
N PRO A 823 22.40 -20.83 40.17
CA PRO A 823 22.08 -21.28 38.82
C PRO A 823 22.11 -22.80 38.68
N ASP A 824 22.98 -23.52 39.41
CA ASP A 824 23.05 -24.98 39.31
C ASP A 824 21.84 -25.68 39.96
N LYS A 825 21.17 -24.99 40.89
CA LYS A 825 19.93 -25.45 41.53
C LYS A 825 18.69 -25.10 40.70
N VAL A 826 18.61 -23.88 40.18
CA VAL A 826 17.39 -23.39 39.51
C VAL A 826 17.35 -23.75 38.02
N TYR A 827 18.49 -23.74 37.34
CA TYR A 827 18.59 -24.04 35.91
C TYR A 827 20.03 -24.38 35.49
N SER A 828 20.47 -25.61 35.79
CA SER A 828 21.85 -26.06 35.52
C SER A 828 22.16 -26.14 34.01
N TRP A 829 23.44 -26.14 33.66
CA TRP A 829 23.89 -26.30 32.27
C TRP A 829 23.38 -27.60 31.65
N ASP A 830 23.40 -28.70 32.41
CA ASP A 830 22.90 -29.99 31.95
C ASP A 830 21.40 -29.96 31.68
N LEU A 831 20.63 -29.27 32.53
CA LEU A 831 19.20 -29.08 32.31
C LEU A 831 18.96 -28.21 31.07
N PHE A 832 19.65 -27.08 30.94
CA PHE A 832 19.57 -26.21 29.77
C PHE A 832 19.86 -26.98 28.47
N MET A 833 20.96 -27.74 28.41
CA MET A 833 21.30 -28.53 27.22
C MET A 833 20.31 -29.67 26.97
N SER A 834 19.71 -30.24 28.03
CA SER A 834 18.62 -31.21 27.87
C SER A 834 17.37 -30.58 27.25
N GLU A 835 17.05 -29.34 27.64
CA GLU A 835 15.94 -28.57 27.07
C GLU A 835 16.23 -28.11 25.65
N ILE A 836 17.47 -27.73 25.32
CA ILE A 836 17.90 -27.46 23.94
C ILE A 836 17.58 -28.66 23.05
N LYS A 837 17.97 -29.87 23.46
CA LYS A 837 17.68 -31.10 22.72
C LYS A 837 16.18 -31.39 22.62
N ARG A 838 15.43 -31.10 23.69
CA ARG A 838 14.00 -31.41 23.78
C ARG A 838 13.13 -30.43 23.00
N TYR A 839 13.46 -29.14 22.99
CA TYR A 839 12.55 -28.07 22.57
C TYR A 839 13.01 -27.29 21.34
N SER A 840 14.24 -27.46 20.84
CA SER A 840 14.70 -26.70 19.66
C SER A 840 13.87 -26.91 18.39
N TYR A 841 13.11 -28.01 18.30
CA TYR A 841 12.17 -28.20 17.20
C TYR A 841 11.10 -27.10 17.14
N PHE A 842 10.81 -26.44 18.27
CA PHE A 842 9.87 -25.33 18.34
C PHE A 842 10.34 -24.16 17.49
N GLY A 843 11.60 -23.76 17.66
CA GLY A 843 12.19 -22.71 16.83
C GLY A 843 12.18 -23.06 15.35
N LEU A 844 12.37 -24.34 14.99
CA LEU A 844 12.28 -24.80 13.60
C LEU A 844 10.84 -24.67 13.06
N ALA A 845 9.84 -25.14 13.80
CA ALA A 845 8.44 -25.00 13.41
C ALA A 845 8.04 -23.53 13.25
N PHE A 846 8.38 -22.70 14.23
CA PHE A 846 8.03 -21.29 14.19
C PHE A 846 8.82 -20.54 13.10
N SER A 847 10.03 -21.01 12.76
CA SER A 847 10.77 -20.51 11.59
C SER A 847 10.09 -20.85 10.27
N PHE A 848 9.44 -22.02 10.12
CA PHE A 848 8.68 -22.33 8.90
C PHE A 848 7.50 -21.38 8.73
N GLU A 849 6.84 -21.04 9.83
CA GLU A 849 5.75 -20.09 9.84
C GLU A 849 6.22 -18.69 9.49
N SER A 850 7.32 -18.22 10.08
CA SER A 850 7.81 -16.84 9.89
C SER A 850 8.63 -16.63 8.61
N THR A 851 9.36 -17.64 8.11
CA THR A 851 10.29 -17.51 6.97
C THR A 851 9.62 -16.97 5.71
N PRO A 852 8.45 -17.48 5.25
CA PRO A 852 7.73 -16.89 4.14
C PRO A 852 7.53 -15.37 4.30
N PHE A 853 7.26 -14.90 5.52
CA PHE A 853 7.08 -13.47 5.81
C PHE A 853 8.38 -12.69 5.93
N ILE A 854 9.46 -13.33 6.40
CA ILE A 854 10.80 -12.73 6.45
C ILE A 854 11.33 -12.49 5.03
N VAL A 855 11.11 -13.45 4.12
CA VAL A 855 11.58 -13.37 2.72
C VAL A 855 10.64 -12.60 1.80
N LEU A 856 9.37 -12.44 2.18
CA LEU A 856 8.43 -11.57 1.47
C LEU A 856 8.94 -10.12 1.56
N ALA A 857 9.18 -9.53 0.40
CA ALA A 857 9.47 -8.12 0.31
C ALA A 857 8.27 -7.33 0.86
N PRO A 858 8.47 -6.18 1.52
CA PRO A 858 7.36 -5.34 2.00
C PRO A 858 6.32 -5.03 0.93
N GLU A 859 6.71 -5.08 -0.35
CA GLU A 859 5.84 -4.84 -1.51
C GLU A 859 4.98 -6.04 -1.93
N ASP A 860 5.34 -7.27 -1.52
CA ASP A 860 4.57 -8.49 -1.76
C ASP A 860 3.65 -8.84 -0.56
N ALA A 861 3.67 -8.01 0.48
CA ALA A 861 2.75 -8.09 1.60
C ALA A 861 1.33 -7.73 1.14
N VAL A 862 0.39 -8.66 1.32
CA VAL A 862 -1.01 -8.46 0.96
C VAL A 862 -1.64 -7.41 1.88
N ASN A 863 -2.29 -6.40 1.29
CA ASN A 863 -3.07 -5.41 2.04
C ASN A 863 -4.32 -6.08 2.63
N MET A 864 -4.48 -6.01 3.96
CA MET A 864 -5.54 -6.70 4.70
C MET A 864 -6.69 -5.80 5.15
N GLU A 865 -6.74 -4.56 4.70
CA GLU A 865 -7.81 -3.65 5.04
C GLU A 865 -9.07 -4.02 4.22
N MET A 866 -9.99 -4.77 4.83
CA MET A 866 -11.33 -5.03 4.29
C MET A 866 -12.37 -4.16 5.00
N GLU A 867 -13.30 -3.60 4.22
CA GLU A 867 -14.48 -2.86 4.68
C GLU A 867 -15.66 -3.82 4.97
N GLY A 868 -16.35 -3.63 6.10
CA GLY A 868 -17.61 -4.31 6.48
C GLY A 868 -17.49 -5.56 7.35
N ASP A 869 -18.64 -6.14 7.73
CA ASP A 869 -18.79 -7.32 8.62
C ASP A 869 -18.41 -8.66 7.96
N GLN A 870 -17.80 -8.64 6.77
CA GLN A 870 -17.43 -9.87 6.06
C GLN A 870 -16.20 -10.50 6.74
N LYS A 871 -16.40 -11.70 7.31
CA LYS A 871 -15.29 -12.55 7.73
C LYS A 871 -14.43 -12.85 6.50
N LEU A 872 -13.11 -12.68 6.63
CA LEU A 872 -12.14 -13.14 5.64
C LEU A 872 -12.44 -14.62 5.35
N ASN A 873 -12.77 -14.92 4.09
CA ASN A 873 -12.74 -16.29 3.66
C ASN A 873 -11.26 -16.67 3.61
N ILE A 874 -10.85 -17.64 4.44
CA ILE A 874 -9.46 -18.15 4.44
C ILE A 874 -9.02 -18.69 3.05
N ASP A 875 -9.99 -18.90 2.16
CA ASP A 875 -9.77 -19.33 0.78
C ASP A 875 -9.43 -18.17 -0.20
N ASP A 876 -9.77 -16.91 0.12
CA ASP A 876 -9.48 -15.69 -0.67
C ASP A 876 -8.11 -15.10 -0.28
#